data_AF-A0A2H0YHZ4-F1
#
_entry.id   AF-A0A2H0YHZ4-F1
#
_cell.length_a   1.000
_cell.length_b   1.000
_cell.length_c   1.000
_cell.angle_alpha   90.00
_cell.angle_beta   90.00
_cell.angle_gamma   90.00
#
_symmetry.space_group_name_H-M   'P 1'
#
loop_
_entity.id
_entity.type
_entity.pdbx_description
1 polymer ?
#
loop_
_entity_poly.entity_id
_entity_poly.type
_entity_poly.pdbx_seq_one_letter_code
_entity_poly.pdbx_strand_id
1 'polypeptide(L)'
;MTTEDLDLRPADIQLLSTPDDIAAFFASLGWNTDEKAGARIKQSASALGITPESIARTIKHVERLADQENGGLQVYLFELTSVTVAAVRALSRTFRDRAGKYLLVLTSDYETIDFVFLERILPPAKGAGITIKTVGIRPHPLTVNRRNPDIIALRVLRRFTYTESDADAQADKLLSAFGIAEWSERLFNNRALFSDYYLQERLTQSPEWSEPIKPLLLKFRELYTNVRERFIGQKEGVVRSQLLEPAFDLLGFKPIEGKSGGDPAAKPDYRLYPKDSATGNPLAVCLAYTWNRYLDGKDETRDTETSDENPGAHVVTLLEAGEASWAIVTNGKIWRLYSAKAHSRATNYYEIDLEEVLAMADPKEAFQYFYLFFRAPAFIPKEELYKGEKRTVAFVDKLIEESETYAKELGEKLKARVFDKIFPHFSEGFIENMGGAEYVLSLPEKEREEKLQDCYHGTLTFLYRLLFLLYSESRNLLPVTEVRGYWEMSLTRLKAEVAKHAGTILDEAPEKIKKAYHGSSTELYDRLFKLFSVIDNGDSDVNVPLYNGGLFITNPPKDDDSPEVKNSRFLRNHKIPDRYLALGLDMMARDIDDKTQALVFIDYKSLGVRHLGSIYEGLLEFKLRIAEEKMAVVKGKKTEEIVSYAEAKKDKLRILTIGRGKNAEERVLKKGTVYLENDKRERKATGSYYTPDYIVKYIVENTVGPVLAEKLDALRPKLREAQQTLKKERDKYKALGGAGDSPENQTYLRHRHLVDELFDIKVLDPAMGSGHFLVEAVDFISDKILGDREGFLRAFPWNPITAEMEKTRQTILSEMEKQGV
;
A
#
# COMPACT_ATOMS: atom_id res chain seq x y z
N MET A 1 23.22 26.19 17.53
CA MET A 1 22.46 25.13 16.84
C MET A 1 21.00 25.51 16.91
N THR A 2 20.29 25.46 15.80
CA THR A 2 18.83 25.63 15.76
C THR A 2 18.18 24.44 16.46
N THR A 3 17.26 24.68 17.38
CA THR A 3 16.57 23.62 18.14
C THR A 3 15.32 23.10 17.42
N GLU A 4 14.89 23.77 16.35
CA GLU A 4 13.67 23.46 15.59
C GLU A 4 13.99 23.30 14.09
N ASP A 5 13.15 22.52 13.40
CA ASP A 5 13.21 22.37 11.94
C ASP A 5 12.95 23.72 11.26
N LEU A 6 13.80 24.11 10.32
CA LEU A 6 13.60 25.30 9.51
C LEU A 6 12.38 25.09 8.62
N ASP A 7 11.42 26.02 8.68
CA ASP A 7 10.28 25.99 7.77
C ASP A 7 10.71 26.38 6.35
N LEU A 8 10.40 25.51 5.39
CA LEU A 8 10.82 25.66 4.00
C LEU A 8 9.62 26.04 3.12
N ARG A 9 9.79 27.12 2.36
CA ARG A 9 8.83 27.53 1.33
C ARG A 9 9.27 26.99 -0.03
N PRO A 10 8.35 26.86 -1.00
CA PRO A 10 8.70 26.51 -2.37
C PRO A 10 9.85 27.36 -2.96
N ALA A 11 9.89 28.65 -2.61
CA ALA A 11 10.93 29.58 -3.04
C ALA A 11 12.34 29.16 -2.59
N ASP A 12 12.48 28.58 -1.40
CA ASP A 12 13.77 28.20 -0.85
C ASP A 12 14.35 27.00 -1.63
N ILE A 13 13.48 26.12 -2.14
CA ILE A 13 13.88 25.03 -3.05
C ILE A 13 14.10 25.55 -4.47
N GLN A 14 13.30 26.51 -4.95
CA GLN A 14 13.45 27.09 -6.29
C GLN A 14 14.82 27.73 -6.52
N LEU A 15 15.54 28.12 -5.46
CA LEU A 15 16.89 28.69 -5.54
C LEU A 15 18.00 27.66 -5.79
N LEU A 16 17.75 26.35 -5.65
CA LEU A 16 18.78 25.29 -5.72
C LEU A 16 19.29 25.03 -7.15
N SER A 17 19.94 26.01 -7.77
CA SER A 17 20.29 25.97 -9.19
C SER A 17 21.76 25.66 -9.50
N THR A 18 22.61 25.65 -8.48
CA THR A 18 24.06 25.46 -8.60
C THR A 18 24.60 24.68 -7.38
N PRO A 19 25.85 24.17 -7.43
CA PRO A 19 26.48 23.56 -6.26
C PRO A 19 26.54 24.50 -5.05
N ASP A 20 26.78 25.79 -5.29
CA ASP A 20 26.85 26.81 -4.24
C ASP A 20 25.48 27.07 -3.60
N ASP A 21 24.41 27.08 -4.38
CA ASP A 21 23.04 27.22 -3.85
C ASP A 21 22.67 26.02 -2.95
N ILE A 22 23.03 24.80 -3.35
CA ILE A 22 22.79 23.60 -2.54
C ILE A 22 23.63 23.63 -1.26
N ALA A 23 24.91 24.00 -1.34
CA ALA A 23 25.75 24.18 -0.16
C ALA A 23 25.17 25.24 0.79
N ALA A 24 24.73 26.39 0.26
CA ALA A 24 24.09 27.45 1.04
C ALA A 24 22.78 26.99 1.69
N PHE A 25 22.00 26.15 1.02
CA PHE A 25 20.81 25.53 1.58
C PHE A 25 21.16 24.63 2.78
N PHE A 26 22.13 23.73 2.65
CA PHE A 26 22.58 22.91 3.79
C PHE A 26 23.17 23.77 4.92
N ALA A 27 23.90 24.84 4.60
CA ALA A 27 24.39 25.79 5.60
C ALA A 27 23.23 26.46 6.37
N SER A 28 22.16 26.86 5.67
CA SER A 28 20.95 27.44 6.28
C SER A 28 20.21 26.45 7.18
N LEU A 29 20.34 25.15 6.87
CA LEU A 29 19.83 24.03 7.66
C LEU A 29 20.76 23.65 8.83
N GLY A 30 21.84 24.39 9.09
CA GLY A 30 22.74 24.13 10.22
C GLY A 30 23.86 23.13 9.96
N TRP A 31 24.11 22.76 8.69
CA TRP A 31 25.20 21.87 8.34
C TRP A 31 26.55 22.59 8.26
N ASN A 32 27.62 21.91 8.69
CA ASN A 32 28.98 22.39 8.50
C ASN A 32 29.40 22.26 7.03
N THR A 33 29.47 23.41 6.36
CA THR A 33 29.83 23.56 4.93
C THR A 33 31.11 24.38 4.75
N ASP A 34 31.89 24.59 5.81
CA ASP A 34 33.10 25.43 5.77
C ASP A 34 34.19 24.79 4.90
N GLU A 35 34.46 25.42 3.76
CA GLU A 35 35.49 25.01 2.81
C GLU A 35 36.91 25.15 3.39
N LYS A 36 37.16 26.18 4.22
CA LYS A 36 38.49 26.41 4.83
C LYS A 36 38.80 25.39 5.93
N ALA A 37 37.78 24.94 6.65
CA ALA A 37 37.89 23.85 7.61
C ALA A 37 37.90 22.46 6.93
N GLY A 38 37.79 22.41 5.60
CA GLY A 38 37.79 21.18 4.82
C GLY A 38 36.48 20.40 4.88
N ALA A 39 35.38 20.97 5.36
CA ALA A 39 34.09 20.28 5.37
C ALA A 39 33.55 20.13 3.93
N ARG A 40 33.66 21.20 3.14
CA ARG A 40 33.30 21.24 1.72
C ARG A 40 34.54 21.01 0.83
N ILE A 41 34.52 19.98 -0.01
CA ILE A 41 35.68 19.60 -0.85
C ILE A 41 35.22 19.07 -2.21
N LYS A 42 35.78 19.65 -3.30
CA LYS A 42 35.64 19.10 -4.66
C LYS A 42 36.49 17.85 -4.83
N GLN A 43 35.91 16.81 -5.40
CA GLN A 43 36.54 15.51 -5.54
C GLN A 43 36.49 15.01 -6.99
N SER A 44 37.22 13.92 -7.25
CA SER A 44 37.11 13.17 -8.51
C SER A 44 36.45 11.82 -8.26
N ALA A 45 35.82 11.26 -9.29
CA ALA A 45 35.25 9.91 -9.22
C ALA A 45 36.30 8.87 -8.79
N SER A 46 37.53 9.01 -9.27
CA SER A 46 38.67 8.17 -8.86
C SER A 46 39.04 8.32 -7.39
N ALA A 47 39.00 9.55 -6.84
CA ALA A 47 39.28 9.77 -5.41
C ALA A 47 38.22 9.13 -4.51
N LEU A 48 37.00 8.95 -5.04
CA LEU A 48 35.93 8.20 -4.40
C LEU A 48 35.98 6.69 -4.71
N GLY A 49 37.02 6.17 -5.34
CA GLY A 49 37.09 4.74 -5.66
C GLY A 49 35.90 4.23 -6.49
N ILE A 50 35.27 5.12 -7.27
CA ILE A 50 34.23 4.73 -8.23
C ILE A 50 34.94 4.04 -9.38
N THR A 51 35.05 2.72 -9.27
CA THR A 51 35.80 1.87 -10.21
C THR A 51 35.03 1.47 -11.46
N PRO A 52 33.68 1.31 -11.47
CA PRO A 52 32.99 0.97 -12.70
C PRO A 52 33.09 2.14 -13.70
N GLU A 53 33.80 1.90 -14.80
CA GLU A 53 34.10 2.92 -15.80
C GLU A 53 32.81 3.53 -16.41
N SER A 54 31.74 2.74 -16.49
CA SER A 54 30.43 3.19 -16.95
C SER A 54 29.84 4.31 -16.10
N ILE A 55 29.99 4.26 -14.78
CA ILE A 55 29.46 5.28 -13.85
C ILE A 55 30.43 6.46 -13.79
N ALA A 56 31.73 6.19 -13.74
CA ALA A 56 32.73 7.24 -13.70
C ALA A 56 32.59 8.21 -14.90
N ARG A 57 32.23 7.69 -16.08
CA ARG A 57 31.96 8.48 -17.29
C ARG A 57 30.66 9.29 -17.25
N THR A 58 29.68 8.93 -16.42
CA THR A 58 28.43 9.70 -16.32
C THR A 58 28.54 10.85 -15.34
N ILE A 59 29.49 10.81 -14.39
CA ILE A 59 29.74 11.87 -13.41
C ILE A 59 30.46 13.05 -14.08
N LYS A 60 29.77 14.19 -14.13
CA LYS A 60 30.32 15.47 -14.61
C LYS A 60 31.05 16.22 -13.49
N HIS A 61 30.49 16.18 -12.28
CA HIS A 61 31.00 16.87 -11.10
C HIS A 61 30.69 16.05 -9.84
N VAL A 62 31.61 16.06 -8.88
CA VAL A 62 31.38 15.48 -7.56
C VAL A 62 32.03 16.32 -6.47
N GLU A 63 31.27 16.55 -5.41
CA GLU A 63 31.66 17.45 -4.33
C GLU A 63 31.05 16.99 -3.01
N ARG A 64 31.87 16.91 -1.97
CA ARG A 64 31.34 16.83 -0.60
C ARG A 64 30.89 18.23 -0.21
N LEU A 65 29.59 18.41 0.01
CA LEU A 65 28.98 19.70 0.36
C LEU A 65 29.07 20.00 1.85
N ALA A 66 28.92 18.98 2.69
CA ALA A 66 28.92 19.12 4.14
C ALA A 66 29.57 17.91 4.83
N ASP A 67 30.19 18.15 5.98
CA ASP A 67 30.80 17.12 6.83
C ASP A 67 30.57 17.45 8.30
N GLN A 68 29.77 16.62 8.96
CA GLN A 68 29.49 16.75 10.38
C GLN A 68 30.31 15.74 11.19
N GLU A 69 30.82 16.21 12.33
CA GLU A 69 31.54 15.39 13.31
C GLU A 69 32.73 14.62 12.72
N ASN A 70 33.45 15.23 11.78
CA ASN A 70 34.62 14.65 11.11
C ASN A 70 34.33 13.28 10.45
N GLY A 71 33.22 13.18 9.71
CA GLY A 71 32.83 11.97 8.98
C GLY A 71 31.71 11.15 9.61
N GLY A 72 31.05 11.66 10.65
CA GLY A 72 29.86 11.03 11.21
C GLY A 72 28.70 10.99 10.21
N LEU A 73 28.40 12.14 9.59
CA LEU A 73 27.35 12.30 8.59
C LEU A 73 27.76 13.30 7.50
N GLN A 74 27.74 12.86 6.25
CA GLN A 74 28.26 13.61 5.11
C GLN A 74 27.22 13.79 4.01
N VAL A 75 27.27 14.94 3.34
CA VAL A 75 26.44 15.26 2.17
C VAL A 75 27.32 15.33 0.93
N TYR A 76 26.98 14.56 -0.11
CA TYR A 76 27.70 14.56 -1.38
C TYR A 76 26.78 14.97 -2.52
N LEU A 77 27.22 15.92 -3.35
CA LEU A 77 26.61 16.26 -4.62
C LEU A 77 27.27 15.51 -5.76
N PHE A 78 26.45 14.91 -6.62
CA PHE A 78 26.84 14.33 -7.90
C PHE A 78 26.04 14.97 -9.02
N GLU A 79 26.73 15.64 -9.94
CA GLU A 79 26.13 16.04 -11.21
C GLU A 79 26.39 14.94 -12.23
N LEU A 80 25.32 14.37 -12.77
CA LEU A 80 25.37 13.26 -13.70
C LEU A 80 24.96 13.71 -15.12
N THR A 81 25.28 12.88 -16.10
CA THR A 81 24.73 13.04 -17.45
C THR A 81 23.24 12.73 -17.47
N SER A 82 22.82 11.74 -16.70
CA SER A 82 21.42 11.38 -16.43
C SER A 82 21.35 10.70 -15.07
N VAL A 83 20.33 11.02 -14.26
CA VAL A 83 20.06 10.31 -13.01
C VAL A 83 19.10 9.15 -13.32
N THR A 84 19.56 7.91 -13.12
CA THR A 84 18.78 6.68 -13.32
C THR A 84 18.83 5.80 -12.07
N VAL A 85 17.88 4.86 -11.92
CA VAL A 85 17.88 3.89 -10.81
C VAL A 85 19.21 3.14 -10.75
N ALA A 86 19.73 2.71 -11.90
CA ALA A 86 21.03 2.04 -12.00
C ALA A 86 22.18 2.93 -11.47
N ALA A 87 22.19 4.22 -11.81
CA ALA A 87 23.21 5.16 -11.33
C ALA A 87 23.10 5.36 -9.81
N VAL A 88 21.90 5.53 -9.26
CA VAL A 88 21.65 5.66 -7.81
C VAL A 88 22.17 4.44 -7.07
N ARG A 89 21.79 3.22 -7.51
CA ARG A 89 22.25 1.97 -6.88
C ARG A 89 23.75 1.83 -6.93
N ALA A 90 24.35 2.13 -8.08
CA ALA A 90 25.77 1.90 -8.26
C ALA A 90 26.64 2.93 -7.51
N LEU A 91 26.17 4.18 -7.40
CA LEU A 91 26.73 5.15 -6.45
C LEU A 91 26.59 4.66 -5.00
N SER A 92 25.40 4.20 -4.60
CA SER A 92 25.14 3.69 -3.24
C SER A 92 26.11 2.56 -2.87
N ARG A 93 26.34 1.60 -3.79
CA ARG A 93 27.31 0.50 -3.58
C ARG A 93 28.73 1.01 -3.30
N THR A 94 29.14 2.15 -3.85
CA THR A 94 30.46 2.76 -3.59
C THR A 94 30.63 3.19 -2.12
N PHE A 95 29.53 3.46 -1.42
CA PHE A 95 29.52 3.88 -0.02
C PHE A 95 29.29 2.72 0.96
N ARG A 96 28.98 1.50 0.47
CA ARG A 96 28.64 0.31 1.28
C ARG A 96 29.69 -0.01 2.36
N ASP A 97 30.96 0.02 1.98
CA ASP A 97 32.07 -0.39 2.84
C ASP A 97 32.77 0.80 3.52
N ARG A 98 32.25 2.01 3.35
CA ARG A 98 32.83 3.20 3.95
C ARG A 98 32.28 3.43 5.37
N ALA A 99 33.13 3.97 6.24
CA ALA A 99 32.71 4.40 7.57
C ALA A 99 31.89 5.70 7.49
N GLY A 100 30.94 5.89 8.40
CA GLY A 100 30.06 7.07 8.42
C GLY A 100 28.72 6.86 7.73
N LYS A 101 27.92 7.92 7.70
CA LYS A 101 26.57 7.97 7.13
C LYS A 101 26.50 8.99 6.01
N TYR A 102 25.65 8.76 5.02
CA TYR A 102 25.71 9.47 3.74
C TYR A 102 24.33 9.88 3.23
N LEU A 103 24.22 11.16 2.89
CA LEU A 103 23.14 11.72 2.09
C LEU A 103 23.72 12.15 0.74
N LEU A 104 23.21 11.56 -0.34
CA LEU A 104 23.60 11.95 -1.69
C LEU A 104 22.59 12.94 -2.26
N VAL A 105 23.07 13.90 -3.02
CA VAL A 105 22.29 14.85 -3.81
C VAL A 105 22.67 14.62 -5.25
N LEU A 106 21.73 14.17 -6.08
CA LEU A 106 21.99 13.81 -7.47
C LEU A 106 21.18 14.73 -8.38
N THR A 107 21.78 15.21 -9.45
CA THR A 107 21.05 15.97 -10.47
C THR A 107 21.74 15.87 -11.83
N SER A 108 20.99 16.08 -12.91
CA SER A 108 21.55 16.21 -14.27
C SER A 108 21.49 17.63 -14.82
N ASP A 109 20.60 18.47 -14.29
CA ASP A 109 20.21 19.76 -14.85
C ASP A 109 19.74 20.79 -13.80
N TYR A 110 19.76 20.43 -12.51
CA TYR A 110 19.19 21.21 -11.40
C TYR A 110 17.69 21.49 -11.50
N GLU A 111 16.97 20.98 -12.50
CA GLU A 111 15.51 21.08 -12.56
C GLU A 111 14.85 20.03 -11.67
N THR A 112 15.43 18.82 -11.67
CA THR A 112 15.05 17.76 -10.75
C THR A 112 16.25 17.36 -9.90
N ILE A 113 16.06 17.34 -8.59
CA ILE A 113 17.10 17.04 -7.59
C ILE A 113 16.65 15.82 -6.80
N ASP A 114 17.49 14.79 -6.78
CA ASP A 114 17.25 13.56 -6.05
C ASP A 114 18.08 13.57 -4.76
N PHE A 115 17.43 13.61 -3.61
CA PHE A 115 18.08 13.41 -2.32
C PHE A 115 18.00 11.93 -1.97
N VAL A 116 19.13 11.28 -1.70
CA VAL A 116 19.19 9.83 -1.48
C VAL A 116 19.91 9.56 -0.17
N PHE A 117 19.17 9.17 0.87
CA PHE A 117 19.76 8.75 2.13
C PHE A 117 20.15 7.28 2.07
N LEU A 118 21.36 6.94 2.53
CA LEU A 118 21.88 5.57 2.47
C LEU A 118 21.76 4.89 3.83
N GLU A 119 20.82 3.96 3.95
CA GLU A 119 20.69 3.08 5.12
C GLU A 119 21.69 1.92 5.01
N ARG A 120 22.46 1.71 6.07
CA ARG A 120 23.42 0.61 6.17
C ARG A 120 22.79 -0.56 6.91
N ILE A 121 22.56 -1.67 6.21
CA ILE A 121 21.95 -2.87 6.79
C ILE A 121 23.06 -3.78 7.28
N LEU A 122 23.25 -3.81 8.60
CA LEU A 122 24.22 -4.70 9.21
C LEU A 122 23.72 -6.15 9.20
N PRO A 123 24.58 -7.14 8.95
CA PRO A 123 24.22 -8.53 9.13
C PRO A 123 23.82 -8.78 10.59
N PRO A 124 22.89 -9.72 10.85
CA PRO A 124 22.49 -10.05 12.22
C PRO A 124 23.72 -10.45 13.06
N ALA A 125 23.70 -10.07 14.34
CA ALA A 125 24.81 -10.30 15.26
C ALA A 125 25.21 -11.79 15.31
N LYS A 126 26.48 -12.06 15.62
CA LYS A 126 27.07 -13.41 15.73
C LYS A 126 26.14 -14.36 16.49
N GLY A 127 25.51 -15.30 15.77
CA GLY A 127 24.59 -16.27 16.34
C GLY A 127 23.45 -16.70 15.41
N ALA A 128 23.22 -16.02 14.28
CA ALA A 128 22.16 -16.38 13.34
C ALA A 128 22.72 -16.99 12.03
N GLY A 129 22.83 -18.34 12.00
CA GLY A 129 22.89 -19.14 10.78
C GLY A 129 24.03 -18.88 9.78
N ILE A 130 24.15 -19.77 8.80
CA ILE A 130 25.08 -19.63 7.66
C ILE A 130 24.47 -18.63 6.67
N THR A 131 24.39 -17.37 7.07
CA THR A 131 23.90 -16.26 6.23
C THR A 131 25.04 -15.30 5.93
N ILE A 132 25.06 -14.81 4.70
CA ILE A 132 26.17 -14.04 4.10
C ILE A 132 26.55 -12.86 5.02
N LYS A 133 27.83 -12.77 5.38
CA LYS A 133 28.40 -11.77 6.29
C LYS A 133 28.58 -10.37 5.68
N THR A 134 27.87 -10.04 4.61
CA THR A 134 28.10 -8.78 3.90
C THR A 134 27.14 -7.72 4.40
N VAL A 135 27.67 -6.53 4.64
CA VAL A 135 26.87 -5.35 4.95
C VAL A 135 26.05 -4.97 3.71
N GLY A 136 24.73 -4.89 3.87
CA GLY A 136 23.84 -4.36 2.86
C GLY A 136 23.84 -2.83 2.87
N ILE A 137 23.46 -2.23 1.75
CA ILE A 137 23.15 -0.80 1.69
C ILE A 137 21.83 -0.62 0.95
N ARG A 138 20.93 0.16 1.52
CA ARG A 138 19.62 0.47 0.96
C ARG A 138 19.51 1.97 0.72
N PRO A 139 19.33 2.42 -0.53
CA PRO A 139 19.04 3.82 -0.81
C PRO A 139 17.57 4.14 -0.54
N HIS A 140 17.32 5.31 0.04
CA HIS A 140 15.99 5.91 0.17
C HIS A 140 15.96 7.21 -0.65
N PRO A 141 15.43 7.18 -1.89
CA PRO A 141 15.38 8.36 -2.75
C PRO A 141 14.17 9.25 -2.44
N LEU A 142 14.37 10.56 -2.58
CA LEU A 142 13.34 11.60 -2.63
C LEU A 142 13.64 12.47 -3.85
N THR A 143 12.86 12.31 -4.91
CA THR A 143 12.97 13.11 -6.13
C THR A 143 12.13 14.38 -6.02
N VAL A 144 12.76 15.54 -6.18
CA VAL A 144 12.12 16.85 -6.02
C VAL A 144 12.20 17.63 -7.33
N ASN A 145 11.04 18.04 -7.87
CA ASN A 145 10.99 19.01 -8.94
C ASN A 145 11.27 20.41 -8.35
N ARG A 146 12.42 20.99 -8.67
CA ARG A 146 12.85 22.28 -8.11
C ARG A 146 11.87 23.41 -8.41
N ARG A 147 11.27 23.42 -9.60
CA ARG A 147 10.38 24.50 -10.05
C ARG A 147 9.01 24.43 -9.36
N ASN A 148 8.55 23.22 -9.08
CA ASN A 148 7.27 22.97 -8.44
C ASN A 148 7.42 21.87 -7.37
N PRO A 149 8.09 22.17 -6.23
CA PRO A 149 8.28 21.20 -5.17
C PRO A 149 6.92 20.90 -4.54
N ASP A 150 6.58 19.62 -4.46
CA ASP A 150 5.34 19.21 -3.81
C ASP A 150 5.44 19.33 -2.29
N ILE A 151 4.29 19.25 -1.62
CA ILE A 151 4.20 19.44 -0.18
C ILE A 151 4.88 18.31 0.61
N ILE A 152 4.92 17.09 0.08
CA ILE A 152 5.57 15.94 0.74
C ILE A 152 7.09 16.16 0.70
N ALA A 153 7.63 16.55 -0.45
CA ALA A 153 9.03 16.91 -0.62
C ALA A 153 9.45 18.01 0.38
N LEU A 154 8.68 19.12 0.47
CA LEU A 154 8.96 20.18 1.45
C LEU A 154 8.91 19.67 2.90
N ARG A 155 7.92 18.81 3.20
CA ARG A 155 7.74 18.22 4.53
C ARG A 155 8.90 17.30 4.94
N VAL A 156 9.52 16.60 3.98
CA VAL A 156 10.72 15.78 4.21
C VAL A 156 11.97 16.65 4.29
N LEU A 157 12.14 17.61 3.38
CA LEU A 157 13.33 18.46 3.32
C LEU A 157 13.52 19.34 4.55
N ARG A 158 12.45 19.84 5.18
CA ARG A 158 12.58 20.58 6.46
C ARG A 158 13.24 19.73 7.56
N ARG A 159 13.08 18.40 7.51
CA ARG A 159 13.71 17.45 8.46
C ARG A 159 15.21 17.32 8.25
N PHE A 160 15.75 17.88 7.17
CA PHE A 160 17.17 17.94 6.94
C PHE A 160 17.84 19.00 7.83
N THR A 161 17.08 19.88 8.48
CA THR A 161 17.63 20.79 9.50
C THR A 161 18.41 19.98 10.53
N TYR A 162 19.67 20.34 10.74
CA TYR A 162 20.56 19.69 11.69
C TYR A 162 20.21 20.21 13.09
N THR A 163 19.33 19.47 13.76
CA THR A 163 18.80 19.82 15.09
C THR A 163 19.22 18.84 16.16
N GLU A 164 19.69 17.65 15.78
CA GLU A 164 20.02 16.60 16.73
C GLU A 164 21.38 16.81 17.40
N SER A 165 21.55 16.16 18.55
CA SER A 165 22.76 16.24 19.37
C SER A 165 24.02 15.74 18.67
N ASP A 166 23.86 14.76 17.77
CA ASP A 166 24.94 14.09 17.07
C ASP A 166 24.54 13.55 15.69
N ALA A 167 25.54 13.10 14.93
CA ALA A 167 25.37 12.60 13.57
C ALA A 167 24.51 11.33 13.49
N ASP A 168 24.48 10.51 14.54
CA ASP A 168 23.73 9.25 14.58
C ASP A 168 22.24 9.54 14.78
N ALA A 169 21.92 10.39 15.76
CA ALA A 169 20.56 10.86 15.99
C ALA A 169 20.00 11.63 14.78
N GLN A 170 20.81 12.48 14.14
CA GLN A 170 20.40 13.19 12.93
C GLN A 170 20.11 12.22 11.77
N ALA A 171 20.91 11.17 11.63
CA ALA A 171 20.68 10.15 10.62
C ALA A 171 19.41 9.34 10.87
N ASP A 172 19.09 9.00 12.12
CA ASP A 172 17.83 8.33 12.46
C ASP A 172 16.62 9.22 12.14
N LYS A 173 16.74 10.52 12.38
CA LYS A 173 15.74 11.52 11.96
C LYS A 173 15.56 11.54 10.45
N LEU A 174 16.66 11.54 9.68
CA LEU A 174 16.61 11.48 8.21
C LEU A 174 15.95 10.17 7.74
N LEU A 175 16.39 9.01 8.24
CA LEU A 175 15.81 7.72 7.89
C LEU A 175 14.30 7.69 8.15
N SER A 176 13.87 8.24 9.29
CA SER A 176 12.45 8.39 9.60
C SER A 176 11.73 9.32 8.61
N ALA A 177 12.33 10.45 8.22
CA ALA A 177 11.72 11.39 7.29
C ALA A 177 11.54 10.78 5.88
N PHE A 178 12.57 10.07 5.41
CA PHE A 178 12.53 9.33 4.14
C PHE A 178 11.55 8.15 4.19
N GLY A 179 11.54 7.39 5.29
CA GLY A 179 10.60 6.29 5.47
C GLY A 179 9.15 6.76 5.46
N ILE A 180 8.84 7.92 6.05
CA ILE A 180 7.49 8.49 5.97
C ILE A 180 7.16 8.86 4.52
N ALA A 181 8.09 9.48 3.78
CA ALA A 181 7.89 9.90 2.39
C ALA A 181 7.45 8.76 1.45
N GLU A 182 7.92 7.53 1.70
CA GLU A 182 7.59 6.34 0.89
C GLU A 182 6.10 5.98 0.96
N TRP A 183 5.40 6.29 2.06
CA TRP A 183 4.04 5.79 2.32
C TRP A 183 3.04 6.86 2.71
N SER A 184 3.49 8.09 2.97
CA SER A 184 2.64 9.07 3.60
C SER A 184 1.70 9.76 2.64
N GLU A 185 0.44 9.84 3.03
CA GLU A 185 -0.45 10.84 2.46
C GLU A 185 -0.07 12.23 3.02
N ARG A 186 -0.71 13.27 2.50
CA ARG A 186 -0.37 14.67 2.81
C ARG A 186 -0.39 14.99 4.33
N LEU A 187 -1.35 14.44 5.07
CA LEU A 187 -1.66 14.86 6.46
C LEU A 187 -1.74 13.72 7.49
N PHE A 188 -1.89 12.47 7.05
CA PHE A 188 -2.02 11.28 7.91
C PHE A 188 -1.63 10.04 7.11
N ASN A 189 -1.52 8.88 7.75
CA ASN A 189 -1.34 7.59 7.10
C ASN A 189 -2.53 6.69 7.41
N ASN A 190 -3.20 6.15 6.40
CA ASN A 190 -4.30 5.20 6.60
C ASN A 190 -4.00 3.88 5.90
N ARG A 191 -3.76 2.82 6.68
CA ARG A 191 -3.53 1.46 6.16
C ARG A 191 -4.85 0.70 6.00
N ALA A 192 -5.80 1.26 5.26
CA ALA A 192 -7.12 0.67 5.04
C ALA A 192 -7.91 0.35 6.33
N LEU A 193 -7.71 1.15 7.39
CA LEU A 193 -8.65 1.14 8.53
C LEU A 193 -9.94 1.89 8.14
N PHE A 194 -9.79 3.00 7.43
CA PHE A 194 -10.88 3.79 6.86
C PHE A 194 -10.78 3.87 5.33
N SER A 195 -11.74 4.51 4.66
CA SER A 195 -11.63 4.92 3.26
C SER A 195 -10.90 6.27 3.17
N ASP A 196 -9.83 6.36 2.38
CA ASP A 196 -9.07 7.61 2.23
C ASP A 196 -9.91 8.72 1.63
N TYR A 197 -10.70 8.38 0.61
CA TYR A 197 -11.66 9.31 0.02
C TYR A 197 -12.61 9.85 1.09
N TYR A 198 -13.12 8.99 1.96
CA TYR A 198 -14.00 9.43 3.04
C TYR A 198 -13.27 10.39 4.00
N LEU A 199 -12.05 10.05 4.41
CA LEU A 199 -11.26 10.88 5.32
C LEU A 199 -10.89 12.25 4.73
N GLN A 200 -10.60 12.31 3.44
CA GLN A 200 -10.19 13.54 2.77
C GLN A 200 -11.39 14.42 2.37
N GLU A 201 -12.46 13.81 1.86
CA GLU A 201 -13.55 14.55 1.21
C GLU A 201 -14.84 14.61 2.03
N ARG A 202 -15.11 13.61 2.88
CA ARG A 202 -16.38 13.56 3.66
C ARG A 202 -16.19 14.06 5.08
N LEU A 203 -15.13 13.63 5.76
CA LEU A 203 -14.85 14.04 7.13
C LEU A 203 -14.63 15.55 7.24
N THR A 204 -13.92 16.16 6.29
CA THR A 204 -13.66 17.62 6.26
C THR A 204 -14.93 18.47 6.17
N GLN A 205 -16.06 17.84 5.84
CA GLN A 205 -17.37 18.46 5.72
C GLN A 205 -18.29 18.14 6.92
N SER A 206 -17.80 17.35 7.89
CA SER A 206 -18.59 16.97 9.07
C SER A 206 -18.66 18.09 10.11
N PRO A 207 -19.69 18.12 10.98
CA PRO A 207 -19.76 19.09 12.07
C PRO A 207 -18.56 19.01 13.03
N GLU A 208 -18.05 17.81 13.30
CA GLU A 208 -16.89 17.56 14.16
C GLU A 208 -15.62 18.21 13.61
N TRP A 209 -15.49 18.33 12.29
CA TRP A 209 -14.35 19.00 11.66
C TRP A 209 -14.23 20.48 12.05
N SER A 210 -15.35 21.12 12.38
CA SER A 210 -15.39 22.55 12.73
C SER A 210 -15.02 22.85 14.19
N GLU A 211 -14.62 21.83 14.97
CA GLU A 211 -14.34 22.01 16.38
C GLU A 211 -13.09 22.87 16.65
N PRO A 212 -13.13 23.78 17.66
CA PRO A 212 -12.06 24.73 17.90
C PRO A 212 -10.82 24.07 18.54
N ILE A 213 -9.80 23.80 17.73
CA ILE A 213 -8.55 23.15 18.18
C ILE A 213 -7.43 24.10 18.63
N LYS A 214 -7.54 25.40 18.35
CA LYS A 214 -6.41 26.34 18.54
C LYS A 214 -5.83 26.34 19.98
N PRO A 215 -6.64 26.35 21.06
CA PRO A 215 -6.11 26.30 22.42
C PRO A 215 -5.38 24.99 22.73
N LEU A 216 -5.87 23.87 22.19
CA LEU A 216 -5.28 22.55 22.40
C LEU A 216 -3.97 22.40 21.62
N LEU A 217 -3.95 22.86 20.37
CA LEU A 217 -2.74 22.89 19.54
C LEU A 217 -1.58 23.61 20.25
N LEU A 218 -1.85 24.76 20.89
CA LEU A 218 -0.84 25.50 21.64
C LEU A 218 -0.30 24.70 22.83
N LYS A 219 -1.17 24.03 23.59
CA LYS A 219 -0.76 23.17 24.71
C LYS A 219 0.04 21.95 24.25
N PHE A 220 -0.32 21.36 23.11
CA PHE A 220 0.45 20.26 22.52
C PHE A 220 1.83 20.73 22.04
N ARG A 221 1.94 21.91 21.42
CA ARG A 221 3.25 22.50 21.05
C ARG A 221 4.14 22.72 22.28
N GLU A 222 3.57 23.25 23.37
CA GLU A 222 4.29 23.41 24.64
C GLU A 222 4.76 22.04 25.19
N LEU A 223 3.87 21.05 25.21
CA LEU A 223 4.19 19.70 25.69
C LEU A 223 5.32 19.03 24.87
N TYR A 224 5.34 19.26 23.55
CA TYR A 224 6.33 18.71 22.61
C TYR A 224 7.56 19.60 22.39
N THR A 225 7.70 20.69 23.14
CA THR A 225 8.91 21.53 23.06
C THR A 225 10.15 20.73 23.47
N ASN A 226 11.18 20.74 22.63
CA ASN A 226 12.44 19.99 22.78
C ASN A 226 12.24 18.49 23.10
N VAL A 227 11.16 17.90 22.56
CA VAL A 227 10.75 16.52 22.91
C VAL A 227 11.84 15.47 22.63
N ARG A 228 12.65 15.65 21.58
CA ARG A 228 13.74 14.72 21.26
C ARG A 228 14.82 14.70 22.32
N GLU A 229 15.37 15.87 22.65
CA GLU A 229 16.40 16.02 23.68
C GLU A 229 15.95 15.45 25.03
N ARG A 230 14.66 15.62 25.34
CA ARG A 230 14.07 15.15 26.60
C ARG A 230 13.91 13.63 26.66
N PHE A 231 13.61 12.96 25.55
CA PHE A 231 13.14 11.58 25.57
C PHE A 231 13.97 10.56 24.79
N ILE A 232 14.94 10.97 23.95
CA ILE A 232 15.89 10.03 23.33
C ILE A 232 16.62 9.23 24.41
N GLY A 233 16.66 7.91 24.24
CA GLY A 233 17.32 6.98 25.17
C GLY A 233 16.66 6.85 26.55
N GLN A 234 15.52 7.53 26.79
CA GLN A 234 14.80 7.42 28.05
C GLN A 234 13.97 6.12 28.10
N LYS A 235 13.79 5.62 29.32
CA LYS A 235 12.94 4.45 29.61
C LYS A 235 11.46 4.74 29.37
N GLU A 236 10.68 3.69 29.13
CA GLU A 236 9.25 3.77 28.80
C GLU A 236 8.48 4.56 29.86
N GLY A 237 8.72 4.29 31.16
CA GLY A 237 8.05 4.96 32.27
C GLY A 237 8.25 6.48 32.33
N VAL A 238 9.39 6.99 31.82
CA VAL A 238 9.66 8.44 31.76
C VAL A 238 8.83 9.08 30.65
N VAL A 239 8.81 8.47 29.47
CA VAL A 239 7.97 8.91 28.33
C VAL A 239 6.50 8.89 28.73
N ARG A 240 6.07 7.82 29.39
CA ARG A 240 4.70 7.65 29.88
C ARG A 240 4.25 8.76 30.81
N SER A 241 4.97 8.97 31.91
CA SER A 241 4.59 9.94 32.94
C SER A 241 4.75 11.41 32.51
N GLN A 242 5.78 11.74 31.72
CA GLN A 242 6.10 13.14 31.40
C GLN A 242 5.58 13.62 30.03
N LEU A 243 5.17 12.71 29.15
CA LEU A 243 4.65 13.04 27.82
C LEU A 243 3.25 12.47 27.60
N LEU A 244 3.07 11.17 27.73
CA LEU A 244 1.82 10.51 27.33
C LEU A 244 0.66 10.79 28.29
N GLU A 245 0.87 10.73 29.61
CA GLU A 245 -0.17 11.04 30.60
C GLU A 245 -0.70 12.48 30.46
N PRO A 246 0.16 13.52 30.34
CA PRO A 246 -0.30 14.86 30.00
C PRO A 246 -1.03 14.94 28.65
N ALA A 247 -0.55 14.23 27.62
CA ALA A 247 -1.22 14.20 26.32
C ALA A 247 -2.62 13.58 26.43
N PHE A 248 -2.78 12.47 27.15
CA PHE A 248 -4.07 11.85 27.42
C PHE A 248 -5.02 12.78 28.17
N ASP A 249 -4.51 13.54 29.15
CA ASP A 249 -5.31 14.55 29.86
C ASP A 249 -5.85 15.64 28.93
N LEU A 250 -5.03 16.12 27.98
CA LEU A 250 -5.42 17.08 26.94
C LEU A 250 -6.43 16.49 25.94
N LEU A 251 -6.33 15.18 25.67
CA LEU A 251 -7.26 14.42 24.83
C LEU A 251 -8.57 14.08 25.54
N GLY A 252 -8.69 14.38 26.84
CA GLY A 252 -9.89 14.13 27.64
C GLY A 252 -9.99 12.70 28.18
N PHE A 253 -8.87 11.97 28.24
CA PHE A 253 -8.79 10.66 28.86
C PHE A 253 -8.29 10.74 30.31
N LYS A 254 -8.72 9.76 31.10
CA LYS A 254 -8.11 9.37 32.36
C LYS A 254 -7.41 8.01 32.16
N PRO A 255 -6.08 7.97 32.05
CA PRO A 255 -5.35 6.71 31.93
C PRO A 255 -5.29 5.99 33.28
N ILE A 256 -5.58 4.68 33.28
CA ILE A 256 -5.36 3.78 34.43
C ILE A 256 -4.34 2.73 34.01
N GLU A 257 -3.24 2.60 34.75
CA GLU A 257 -2.19 1.64 34.42
C GLU A 257 -2.72 0.21 34.38
N GLY A 258 -2.34 -0.52 33.32
CA GLY A 258 -2.74 -1.90 33.13
C GLY A 258 -1.67 -2.94 33.46
N LYS A 259 -0.38 -2.55 33.50
CA LYS A 259 0.75 -3.39 33.93
C LYS A 259 1.19 -3.00 35.34
N SER A 260 1.37 -3.99 36.21
CA SER A 260 2.21 -3.87 37.41
C SER A 260 3.52 -4.64 37.15
N GLY A 261 4.67 -4.17 37.66
CA GLY A 261 5.96 -4.83 37.40
C GLY A 261 5.92 -6.34 37.70
N GLY A 262 6.21 -7.17 36.68
CA GLY A 262 6.24 -8.63 36.77
C GLY A 262 5.06 -9.39 36.14
N ASP A 263 4.07 -8.72 35.55
CA ASP A 263 2.93 -9.35 34.86
C ASP A 263 3.28 -9.83 33.43
N PRO A 264 2.62 -10.88 32.90
CA PRO A 264 2.91 -11.40 31.56
C PRO A 264 2.59 -10.40 30.44
N ALA A 265 3.29 -10.54 29.31
CA ALA A 265 3.33 -9.66 28.12
C ALA A 265 2.00 -9.40 27.37
N ALA A 266 0.83 -9.69 27.97
CA ALA A 266 -0.48 -9.62 27.32
C ALA A 266 -1.46 -8.63 27.99
N LYS A 267 -0.96 -7.64 28.75
CA LYS A 267 -1.78 -6.56 29.32
C LYS A 267 -1.46 -5.21 28.67
N PRO A 268 -2.45 -4.31 28.53
CA PRO A 268 -2.18 -2.97 28.02
C PRO A 268 -1.41 -2.14 29.05
N ASP A 269 -0.64 -1.16 28.59
CA ASP A 269 0.04 -0.21 29.47
C ASP A 269 -0.97 0.71 30.15
N TYR A 270 -2.01 1.13 29.42
CA TYR A 270 -3.14 1.87 29.96
C TYR A 270 -4.50 1.35 29.51
N ARG A 271 -5.47 1.46 30.41
CA ARG A 271 -6.90 1.47 30.11
C ARG A 271 -7.36 2.92 30.12
N LEU A 272 -7.94 3.40 29.02
CA LEU A 272 -8.31 4.79 28.84
C LEU A 272 -9.80 4.97 29.10
N TYR A 273 -10.13 5.84 30.05
CA TYR A 273 -11.50 6.17 30.44
C TYR A 273 -11.82 7.63 30.14
N PRO A 274 -13.10 8.05 30.10
CA PRO A 274 -13.42 9.47 30.10
C PRO A 274 -12.78 10.19 31.30
N LYS A 275 -12.31 11.42 31.11
CA LYS A 275 -11.66 12.21 32.18
C LYS A 275 -12.46 12.26 33.49
N ASP A 276 -13.78 12.38 33.35
CA ASP A 276 -14.70 12.59 34.47
C ASP A 276 -15.28 11.29 35.05
N SER A 277 -14.97 10.11 34.48
CA SER A 277 -15.50 8.83 34.96
C SER A 277 -14.58 7.66 34.61
N ALA A 278 -14.24 6.83 35.60
CA ALA A 278 -13.45 5.60 35.42
C ALA A 278 -14.30 4.32 35.63
N THR A 279 -15.62 4.42 35.46
CA THR A 279 -16.54 3.30 35.68
C THR A 279 -16.94 2.64 34.37
N GLY A 280 -17.01 1.31 34.34
CA GLY A 280 -17.43 0.53 33.18
C GLY A 280 -16.26 0.02 32.34
N ASN A 281 -16.53 -0.25 31.05
CA ASN A 281 -15.49 -0.68 30.12
C ASN A 281 -14.63 0.53 29.69
N PRO A 282 -13.31 0.35 29.49
CA PRO A 282 -12.47 1.40 28.92
C PRO A 282 -12.94 1.78 27.51
N LEU A 283 -12.76 3.05 27.13
CA LEU A 283 -13.02 3.56 25.79
C LEU A 283 -12.04 2.97 24.77
N ALA A 284 -10.78 2.84 25.19
CA ALA A 284 -9.70 2.24 24.43
C ALA A 284 -8.64 1.69 25.39
N VAL A 285 -7.83 0.77 24.91
CA VAL A 285 -6.58 0.35 25.57
C VAL A 285 -5.40 1.01 24.90
N CYS A 286 -4.28 1.18 25.61
CA CYS A 286 -3.06 1.77 25.06
C CYS A 286 -1.86 0.84 25.24
N LEU A 287 -1.07 0.71 24.18
CA LEU A 287 0.33 0.26 24.25
C LEU A 287 1.24 1.46 24.11
N ALA A 288 2.10 1.66 25.10
CA ALA A 288 3.02 2.79 25.18
C ALA A 288 4.45 2.27 25.10
N TYR A 289 5.26 2.91 24.27
CA TYR A 289 6.65 2.51 24.03
C TYR A 289 7.62 3.67 24.27
N THR A 290 8.90 3.34 24.39
CA THR A 290 9.99 4.32 24.43
C THR A 290 9.99 5.22 23.19
N TRP A 291 10.53 6.43 23.34
CA TRP A 291 10.50 7.44 22.28
C TRP A 291 11.15 6.95 20.99
N ASN A 292 10.46 7.16 19.86
CA ASN A 292 10.95 6.86 18.51
C ASN A 292 11.29 5.36 18.25
N ARG A 293 10.82 4.43 19.10
CA ARG A 293 10.86 2.98 18.86
C ARG A 293 10.15 2.61 17.57
N TYR A 294 10.70 1.68 16.80
CA TYR A 294 10.03 1.08 15.65
C TYR A 294 8.74 0.35 16.06
N LEU A 295 7.60 0.64 15.42
CA LEU A 295 6.31 0.10 15.83
C LEU A 295 5.82 -1.10 15.00
N ASP A 296 6.49 -1.45 13.90
CA ASP A 296 6.10 -2.56 13.02
C ASP A 296 6.94 -3.84 13.27
N GLY A 297 7.70 -3.90 14.37
CA GLY A 297 8.48 -5.07 14.72
C GLY A 297 9.38 -4.89 15.94
N LYS A 298 10.39 -5.74 16.01
CA LYS A 298 11.44 -5.75 17.04
C LYS A 298 12.36 -4.55 16.89
N ASP A 299 12.92 -4.10 18.00
CA ASP A 299 13.83 -2.96 18.04
C ASP A 299 14.87 -3.12 19.14
N GLU A 300 15.95 -3.87 18.86
CA GLU A 300 17.07 -4.06 19.79
C GLU A 300 17.96 -2.82 19.92
N THR A 301 17.73 -1.79 19.09
CA THR A 301 18.58 -0.60 19.01
C THR A 301 18.09 0.53 19.93
N ARG A 302 16.79 0.78 19.94
CA ARG A 302 16.18 1.93 20.64
C ARG A 302 15.38 1.55 21.87
N ASP A 303 15.03 0.27 22.00
CA ASP A 303 14.24 -0.23 23.11
C ASP A 303 14.96 -1.40 23.77
N THR A 304 15.42 -1.19 25.01
CA THR A 304 16.09 -2.23 25.80
C THR A 304 15.15 -2.99 26.73
N GLU A 305 13.91 -2.52 26.89
CA GLU A 305 12.94 -3.08 27.84
C GLU A 305 12.02 -4.07 27.15
N THR A 306 11.58 -3.76 25.92
CA THR A 306 10.68 -4.59 25.09
C THR A 306 11.22 -4.80 23.67
N SER A 307 12.55 -4.96 23.56
CA SER A 307 13.28 -5.09 22.28
C SER A 307 12.74 -6.16 21.32
N ASP A 308 12.22 -7.25 21.88
CA ASP A 308 11.77 -8.43 21.13
C ASP A 308 10.25 -8.43 20.84
N GLU A 309 9.52 -7.44 21.36
CA GLU A 309 8.08 -7.30 21.12
C GLU A 309 7.79 -6.83 19.68
N ASN A 310 6.73 -7.37 19.11
CA ASN A 310 6.09 -6.83 17.90
C ASN A 310 4.79 -6.13 18.32
N PRO A 311 4.72 -4.78 18.29
CA PRO A 311 3.53 -4.05 18.75
C PRO A 311 2.26 -4.39 17.99
N GLY A 312 2.35 -4.62 16.67
CA GLY A 312 1.20 -5.03 15.86
C GLY A 312 0.58 -6.33 16.39
N ALA A 313 1.41 -7.31 16.75
CA ALA A 313 0.94 -8.57 17.34
C ALA A 313 0.34 -8.38 18.74
N HIS A 314 0.89 -7.46 19.53
CA HIS A 314 0.39 -7.18 20.87
C HIS A 314 -0.98 -6.50 20.82
N VAL A 315 -1.19 -5.55 19.90
CA VAL A 315 -2.49 -4.89 19.68
C VAL A 315 -3.60 -5.90 19.46
N VAL A 316 -3.38 -6.87 18.57
CA VAL A 316 -4.42 -7.83 18.23
C VAL A 316 -4.77 -8.68 19.45
N THR A 317 -3.77 -9.09 20.23
CA THR A 317 -3.99 -9.77 21.53
C THR A 317 -4.91 -8.96 22.46
N LEU A 318 -4.68 -7.64 22.54
CA LEU A 318 -5.47 -6.74 23.39
C LEU A 318 -6.89 -6.50 22.88
N LEU A 319 -7.04 -6.23 21.58
CA LEU A 319 -8.35 -6.02 20.94
C LEU A 319 -9.23 -7.25 21.08
N GLU A 320 -8.62 -8.42 20.94
CA GLU A 320 -9.32 -9.66 21.08
C GLU A 320 -9.72 -9.91 22.52
N ALA A 321 -8.86 -9.65 23.52
CA ALA A 321 -9.18 -9.77 24.95
C ALA A 321 -10.55 -9.16 25.30
N GLY A 322 -10.98 -8.15 24.55
CA GLY A 322 -12.37 -7.69 24.53
C GLY A 322 -12.69 -6.68 25.61
N GLU A 323 -11.65 -6.15 26.28
CA GLU A 323 -11.79 -5.06 27.25
C GLU A 323 -12.24 -3.75 26.58
N ALA A 324 -11.77 -3.50 25.35
CA ALA A 324 -12.19 -2.40 24.48
C ALA A 324 -12.12 -2.82 23.02
N SER A 325 -12.96 -2.22 22.17
CA SER A 325 -12.96 -2.44 20.72
C SER A 325 -11.86 -1.67 19.97
N TRP A 326 -11.11 -0.82 20.68
CA TRP A 326 -10.13 0.10 20.13
C TRP A 326 -8.82 0.05 20.92
N ALA A 327 -7.71 0.13 20.20
CA ALA A 327 -6.37 0.20 20.78
C ALA A 327 -5.60 1.39 20.19
N ILE A 328 -4.96 2.16 21.07
CA ILE A 328 -3.99 3.20 20.70
C ILE A 328 -2.59 2.62 20.90
N VAL A 329 -1.72 2.75 19.91
CA VAL A 329 -0.30 2.44 20.06
C VAL A 329 0.50 3.69 19.84
N THR A 330 1.39 4.02 20.78
CA THR A 330 2.22 5.21 20.63
C THR A 330 3.61 5.04 21.24
N ASN A 331 4.59 5.62 20.56
CA ASN A 331 5.95 5.84 21.07
C ASN A 331 6.17 7.33 21.42
N GLY A 332 5.10 8.08 21.69
CA GLY A 332 5.11 9.53 21.88
C GLY A 332 5.21 10.34 20.59
N LYS A 333 5.92 9.85 19.58
CA LYS A 333 6.04 10.52 18.27
C LYS A 333 4.90 10.13 17.34
N ILE A 334 4.77 8.83 17.10
CA ILE A 334 3.77 8.21 16.24
C ILE A 334 2.58 7.78 17.11
N TRP A 335 1.38 8.05 16.63
CA TRP A 335 0.12 7.65 17.23
C TRP A 335 -0.67 6.81 16.23
N ARG A 336 -0.93 5.55 16.59
CA ARG A 336 -1.72 4.61 15.78
C ARG A 336 -3.02 4.26 16.46
N LEU A 337 -4.08 4.21 15.68
CA LEU A 337 -5.40 3.74 16.08
C LEU A 337 -5.71 2.43 15.37
N TYR A 338 -6.09 1.41 16.15
CA TYR A 338 -6.47 0.09 15.68
C TYR A 338 -7.88 -0.26 16.16
N SER A 339 -8.58 -1.09 15.39
CA SER A 339 -9.94 -1.53 15.69
C SER A 339 -10.07 -3.04 15.68
N ALA A 340 -10.85 -3.58 16.62
CA ALA A 340 -11.22 -5.00 16.63
C ALA A 340 -12.05 -5.42 15.40
N LYS A 341 -12.72 -4.45 14.74
CA LYS A 341 -13.53 -4.64 13.54
C LYS A 341 -12.72 -4.60 12.23
N ALA A 342 -11.44 -4.22 12.28
CA ALA A 342 -10.62 -4.13 11.08
C ALA A 342 -10.46 -5.49 10.39
N HIS A 343 -10.43 -5.51 9.05
CA HIS A 343 -10.25 -6.74 8.27
C HIS A 343 -8.96 -7.47 8.62
N SER A 344 -7.87 -6.74 8.83
CA SER A 344 -6.62 -7.27 9.40
C SER A 344 -6.25 -6.42 10.62
N ARG A 345 -6.45 -6.97 11.82
CA ARG A 345 -6.25 -6.23 13.07
C ARG A 345 -4.79 -5.82 13.31
N ALA A 346 -3.82 -6.55 12.75
CA ALA A 346 -2.39 -6.27 12.92
C ALA A 346 -1.86 -5.20 11.96
N THR A 347 -2.44 -5.12 10.75
CA THR A 347 -1.88 -4.33 9.65
C THR A 347 -2.75 -3.16 9.21
N ASN A 348 -4.05 -3.18 9.54
CA ASN A 348 -4.95 -2.08 9.27
C ASN A 348 -5.03 -1.13 10.47
N TYR A 349 -4.48 0.06 10.30
CA TYR A 349 -4.49 1.11 11.30
C TYR A 349 -4.52 2.50 10.66
N TYR A 350 -4.92 3.48 11.46
CA TYR A 350 -4.77 4.90 11.16
C TYR A 350 -3.59 5.46 11.97
N GLU A 351 -2.72 6.25 11.36
CA GLU A 351 -1.48 6.70 11.96
C GLU A 351 -1.21 8.19 11.70
N ILE A 352 -0.70 8.88 12.72
CA ILE A 352 -0.17 10.24 12.61
C ILE A 352 1.17 10.33 13.34
N ASP A 353 2.15 10.96 12.71
CA ASP A 353 3.36 11.48 13.37
C ASP A 353 3.03 12.85 13.97
N LEU A 354 2.77 12.88 15.29
CA LEU A 354 2.35 14.10 15.97
C LEU A 354 3.50 15.11 16.10
N GLU A 355 4.73 14.64 16.27
CA GLU A 355 5.90 15.51 16.30
C GLU A 355 6.01 16.29 14.98
N GLU A 356 5.86 15.57 13.86
CA GLU A 356 5.89 16.14 12.53
C GLU A 356 4.75 17.14 12.30
N VAL A 357 3.52 16.79 12.72
CA VAL A 357 2.36 17.67 12.63
C VAL A 357 2.60 18.98 13.37
N LEU A 358 3.07 18.93 14.61
CA LEU A 358 3.23 20.13 15.45
C LEU A 358 4.33 21.06 14.93
N ALA A 359 5.35 20.52 14.26
CA ALA A 359 6.43 21.25 13.61
C ALA A 359 6.03 21.92 12.30
N MET A 360 4.81 21.73 11.77
CA MET A 360 4.33 22.41 10.56
C MET A 360 4.11 23.91 10.79
N ALA A 361 4.36 24.71 9.75
CA ALA A 361 4.07 26.14 9.73
C ALA A 361 2.59 26.43 10.01
N ASP A 362 1.72 25.75 9.27
CA ASP A 362 0.28 25.70 9.50
C ASP A 362 -0.16 24.28 9.85
N PRO A 363 -0.09 23.90 11.14
CA PRO A 363 -0.42 22.55 11.58
C PRO A 363 -1.93 22.34 11.73
N LYS A 364 -2.76 23.36 11.49
CA LYS A 364 -4.16 23.36 11.94
C LYS A 364 -4.93 22.17 11.37
N GLU A 365 -4.83 21.96 10.07
CA GLU A 365 -5.56 20.88 9.39
C GLU A 365 -5.05 19.50 9.82
N ALA A 366 -3.74 19.30 9.83
CA ALA A 366 -3.12 18.03 10.23
C ALA A 366 -3.37 17.71 11.72
N PHE A 367 -3.36 18.73 12.59
CA PHE A 367 -3.69 18.58 14.00
C PHE A 367 -5.18 18.31 14.22
N GLN A 368 -6.07 18.81 13.35
CA GLN A 368 -7.50 18.44 13.40
C GLN A 368 -7.67 16.95 13.19
N TYR A 369 -6.99 16.37 12.19
CA TYR A 369 -6.95 14.92 11.98
C TYR A 369 -6.44 14.17 13.21
N PHE A 370 -5.34 14.60 13.83
CA PHE A 370 -4.87 14.00 15.08
C PHE A 370 -5.94 14.07 16.19
N TYR A 371 -6.41 15.28 16.48
CA TYR A 371 -7.29 15.53 17.61
C TYR A 371 -8.60 14.76 17.49
N LEU A 372 -9.22 14.71 16.31
CA LEU A 372 -10.51 14.07 16.13
C LEU A 372 -10.50 12.56 16.38
N PHE A 373 -9.39 11.88 16.05
CA PHE A 373 -9.28 10.42 16.17
C PHE A 373 -8.76 9.97 17.53
N PHE A 374 -7.95 10.80 18.20
CA PHE A 374 -7.28 10.40 19.44
C PHE A 374 -7.89 11.02 20.71
N ARG A 375 -8.96 11.81 20.62
CA ARG A 375 -9.64 12.37 21.81
C ARG A 375 -10.69 11.42 22.38
N ALA A 376 -10.92 11.47 23.69
CA ALA A 376 -11.91 10.64 24.36
C ALA A 376 -13.34 10.73 23.76
N PRO A 377 -13.86 11.93 23.39
CA PRO A 377 -15.17 12.03 22.73
C PRO A 377 -15.31 11.24 21.42
N ALA A 378 -14.21 10.85 20.77
CA ALA A 378 -14.24 10.05 19.56
C ALA A 378 -14.77 8.63 19.81
N PHE A 379 -14.56 8.12 21.03
CA PHE A 379 -14.89 6.76 21.47
C PHE A 379 -16.17 6.68 22.30
N ILE A 380 -16.73 7.83 22.71
CA ILE A 380 -17.94 7.87 23.53
C ILE A 380 -19.16 7.75 22.61
N PRO A 381 -20.02 6.73 22.78
CA PRO A 381 -21.22 6.58 21.99
C PRO A 381 -22.19 7.75 22.24
N LYS A 382 -22.73 8.33 21.16
CA LYS A 382 -23.75 9.38 21.21
C LYS A 382 -25.01 8.90 20.49
N GLU A 383 -26.16 9.32 21.00
CA GLU A 383 -27.44 9.08 20.31
C GLU A 383 -27.53 10.01 19.09
N GLU A 384 -27.76 9.42 17.92
CA GLU A 384 -27.99 10.14 16.68
C GLU A 384 -29.13 9.49 15.88
N LEU A 385 -29.74 10.28 14.98
CA LEU A 385 -30.72 9.79 14.03
C LEU A 385 -30.00 9.39 12.73
N TYR A 386 -30.10 8.13 12.34
CA TYR A 386 -29.55 7.61 11.09
C TYR A 386 -30.66 6.91 10.30
N LYS A 387 -30.89 7.36 9.06
CA LYS A 387 -31.97 6.86 8.18
C LYS A 387 -33.37 6.80 8.84
N GLY A 388 -33.64 7.71 9.78
CA GLY A 388 -34.92 7.80 10.50
C GLY A 388 -35.01 6.93 11.77
N GLU A 389 -33.97 6.17 12.09
CA GLU A 389 -33.88 5.35 13.30
C GLU A 389 -32.90 5.98 14.30
N LYS A 390 -33.22 5.90 15.60
CA LYS A 390 -32.29 6.29 16.66
C LYS A 390 -31.25 5.21 16.85
N ARG A 391 -29.97 5.57 16.79
CA ARG A 391 -28.85 4.68 17.12
C ARG A 391 -27.89 5.36 18.08
N THR A 392 -27.16 4.56 18.84
CA THR A 392 -26.11 5.03 19.74
C THR A 392 -24.78 4.51 19.25
N VAL A 393 -23.92 5.39 18.73
CA VAL A 393 -22.67 5.00 18.06
C VAL A 393 -21.57 6.01 18.40
N ALA A 394 -20.33 5.53 18.53
CA ALA A 394 -19.17 6.40 18.70
C ALA A 394 -18.72 6.96 17.35
N PHE A 395 -18.02 8.10 17.35
CA PHE A 395 -17.56 8.75 16.11
C PHE A 395 -16.64 7.84 15.28
N VAL A 396 -15.66 7.19 15.91
CA VAL A 396 -14.73 6.29 15.19
C VAL A 396 -15.40 5.02 14.67
N ASP A 397 -16.40 4.49 15.38
CA ASP A 397 -17.21 3.35 14.92
C ASP A 397 -18.05 3.72 13.70
N LYS A 398 -18.68 4.90 13.73
CA LYS A 398 -19.43 5.46 12.60
C LYS A 398 -18.53 5.63 11.38
N LEU A 399 -17.31 6.13 11.55
CA LEU A 399 -16.36 6.29 10.44
C LEU A 399 -15.99 4.96 9.77
N ILE A 400 -15.81 3.88 10.53
CA ILE A 400 -15.60 2.54 9.95
C ILE A 400 -16.84 2.11 9.16
N GLU A 401 -18.04 2.17 9.76
CA GLU A 401 -19.28 1.75 9.11
C GLU A 401 -19.54 2.51 7.80
N GLU A 402 -19.31 3.82 7.80
CA GLU A 402 -19.50 4.66 6.61
C GLU A 402 -18.41 4.44 5.55
N SER A 403 -17.17 4.17 5.96
CA SER A 403 -16.08 3.79 5.05
C SER A 403 -16.37 2.45 4.36
N GLU A 404 -16.82 1.45 5.11
CA GLU A 404 -17.21 0.13 4.57
C GLU A 404 -18.41 0.24 3.62
N THR A 405 -19.41 1.03 4.00
CA THR A 405 -20.58 1.30 3.16
C THR A 405 -20.16 1.95 1.85
N TYR A 406 -19.30 2.98 1.92
CA TYR A 406 -18.77 3.64 0.74
C TYR A 406 -17.99 2.67 -0.16
N ALA A 407 -17.10 1.85 0.41
CA ALA A 407 -16.32 0.88 -0.35
C ALA A 407 -17.20 -0.16 -1.07
N LYS A 408 -18.27 -0.62 -0.41
CA LYS A 408 -19.25 -1.52 -1.00
C LYS A 408 -20.03 -0.86 -2.14
N GLU A 409 -20.55 0.34 -1.92
CA GLU A 409 -21.28 1.10 -2.95
C GLU A 409 -20.39 1.41 -4.15
N LEU A 410 -19.13 1.79 -3.91
CA LEU A 410 -18.13 2.00 -4.94
C LEU A 410 -17.85 0.72 -5.74
N GLY A 411 -17.72 -0.42 -5.05
CA GLY A 411 -17.55 -1.73 -5.67
C GLY A 411 -18.72 -2.10 -6.59
N GLU A 412 -19.97 -1.92 -6.13
CA GLU A 412 -21.16 -2.19 -6.94
C GLU A 412 -21.31 -1.22 -8.12
N LYS A 413 -21.05 0.08 -7.92
CA LYS A 413 -21.02 1.08 -9.00
C LYS A 413 -19.97 0.73 -10.05
N LEU A 414 -18.75 0.39 -9.63
CA LEU A 414 -17.67 -0.02 -10.52
C LEU A 414 -18.04 -1.30 -11.27
N LYS A 415 -18.58 -2.30 -10.58
CA LYS A 415 -19.07 -3.54 -11.21
C LYS A 415 -20.09 -3.25 -12.30
N ALA A 416 -21.14 -2.49 -12.01
CA ALA A 416 -22.14 -2.14 -13.02
C ALA A 416 -21.52 -1.42 -14.22
N ARG A 417 -20.63 -0.45 -13.98
CA ARG A 417 -19.92 0.27 -15.05
C ARG A 417 -19.01 -0.62 -15.88
N VAL A 418 -18.35 -1.60 -15.24
CA VAL A 418 -17.50 -2.57 -15.94
C VAL A 418 -18.33 -3.33 -16.98
N PHE A 419 -19.52 -3.78 -16.60
CA PHE A 419 -20.36 -4.63 -17.44
C PHE A 419 -21.06 -3.81 -18.53
N ASP A 420 -21.61 -2.66 -18.17
CA ASP A 420 -22.47 -1.88 -19.05
C ASP A 420 -21.68 -0.98 -20.02
N LYS A 421 -20.46 -0.59 -19.65
CA LYS A 421 -19.70 0.45 -20.37
C LYS A 421 -18.27 0.02 -20.67
N ILE A 422 -17.48 -0.33 -19.66
CA ILE A 422 -16.01 -0.45 -19.81
C ILE A 422 -15.63 -1.70 -20.61
N PHE A 423 -16.18 -2.86 -20.27
CA PHE A 423 -15.87 -4.11 -20.98
C PHE A 423 -16.32 -4.05 -22.44
N PRO A 424 -17.59 -3.68 -22.77
CA PRO A 424 -17.98 -3.51 -24.17
C PRO A 424 -17.11 -2.51 -24.92
N HIS A 425 -16.69 -1.41 -24.27
CA HIS A 425 -15.87 -0.38 -24.90
C HIS A 425 -14.45 -0.86 -25.23
N PHE A 426 -13.79 -1.61 -24.33
CA PHE A 426 -12.50 -2.21 -24.65
C PHE A 426 -12.62 -3.28 -25.74
N SER A 427 -13.66 -4.12 -25.69
CA SER A 427 -13.94 -5.08 -26.76
C SER A 427 -14.17 -4.40 -28.10
N GLU A 428 -14.89 -3.27 -28.13
CA GLU A 428 -15.07 -2.46 -29.33
C GLU A 428 -13.73 -1.95 -29.88
N GLY A 429 -12.82 -1.51 -29.01
CA GLY A 429 -11.47 -1.12 -29.41
C GLY A 429 -10.67 -2.26 -30.03
N PHE A 430 -10.76 -3.48 -29.50
CA PHE A 430 -10.12 -4.66 -30.13
C PHE A 430 -10.78 -5.02 -31.47
N ILE A 431 -12.11 -4.98 -31.55
CA ILE A 431 -12.87 -5.25 -32.78
C ILE A 431 -12.52 -4.23 -33.86
N GLU A 432 -12.35 -2.96 -33.51
CA GLU A 432 -11.92 -1.92 -34.45
C GLU A 432 -10.55 -2.25 -35.06
N ASN A 433 -9.60 -2.72 -34.24
CA ASN A 433 -8.30 -3.17 -34.72
C ASN A 433 -8.36 -4.44 -35.60
N MET A 434 -9.38 -5.28 -35.42
CA MET A 434 -9.62 -6.47 -36.26
C MET A 434 -10.26 -6.14 -37.63
N GLY A 435 -10.57 -4.87 -37.92
CA GLY A 435 -11.24 -4.45 -39.15
C GLY A 435 -12.65 -3.90 -38.93
N GLY A 436 -13.08 -3.73 -37.68
CA GLY A 436 -14.35 -3.11 -37.32
C GLY A 436 -15.52 -4.08 -37.25
N ALA A 437 -16.61 -3.60 -36.65
CA ALA A 437 -17.82 -4.40 -36.43
C ALA A 437 -18.45 -4.92 -37.73
N GLU A 438 -18.42 -4.12 -38.81
CA GLU A 438 -18.97 -4.52 -40.11
C GLU A 438 -18.20 -5.70 -40.72
N TYR A 439 -16.88 -5.70 -40.60
CA TYR A 439 -16.04 -6.81 -41.05
C TYR A 439 -16.37 -8.09 -40.26
N VAL A 440 -16.39 -8.02 -38.93
CA VAL A 440 -16.69 -9.18 -38.08
C VAL A 440 -18.09 -9.75 -38.36
N LEU A 441 -19.08 -8.89 -38.59
CA LEU A 441 -20.44 -9.30 -38.97
C LEU A 441 -20.50 -9.96 -40.36
N SER A 442 -19.57 -9.64 -41.27
CA SER A 442 -19.52 -10.22 -42.61
C SER A 442 -18.97 -11.66 -42.64
N LEU A 443 -18.35 -12.11 -41.54
CA LEU A 443 -17.77 -13.45 -41.43
C LEU A 443 -18.84 -14.54 -41.29
N PRO A 444 -18.54 -15.78 -41.72
CA PRO A 444 -19.38 -16.94 -41.44
C PRO A 444 -19.65 -17.08 -39.93
N GLU A 445 -20.85 -17.53 -39.55
CA GLU A 445 -21.31 -17.60 -38.15
C GLU A 445 -20.30 -18.28 -37.21
N LYS A 446 -19.74 -19.42 -37.63
CA LYS A 446 -18.74 -20.16 -36.83
C LYS A 446 -17.46 -19.35 -36.59
N GLU A 447 -16.91 -18.74 -37.64
CA GLU A 447 -15.68 -17.93 -37.54
C GLU A 447 -15.93 -16.65 -36.73
N ARG A 448 -17.12 -16.05 -36.91
CA ARG A 448 -17.56 -14.90 -36.12
C ARG A 448 -17.64 -15.24 -34.64
N GLU A 449 -18.24 -16.38 -34.28
CA GLU A 449 -18.35 -16.82 -32.89
C GLU A 449 -16.97 -17.07 -32.26
N GLU A 450 -16.09 -17.77 -32.98
CA GLU A 450 -14.71 -18.04 -32.53
C GLU A 450 -13.95 -16.73 -32.29
N LYS A 451 -14.02 -15.75 -33.22
CA LYS A 451 -13.37 -14.45 -33.04
C LYS A 451 -13.95 -13.63 -31.88
N LEU A 452 -15.26 -13.65 -31.70
CA LEU A 452 -15.90 -12.94 -30.58
C LEU A 452 -15.56 -13.59 -29.24
N GLN A 453 -15.42 -14.91 -29.21
CA GLN A 453 -14.96 -15.65 -28.03
C GLN A 453 -13.50 -15.30 -27.70
N ASP A 454 -12.60 -15.29 -28.68
CA ASP A 454 -11.21 -14.86 -28.49
C ASP A 454 -11.14 -13.40 -28.00
N CYS A 455 -11.94 -12.52 -28.60
CA CYS A 455 -12.04 -11.12 -28.19
C CYS A 455 -12.56 -10.97 -26.76
N TYR A 456 -13.55 -11.77 -26.37
CA TYR A 456 -14.08 -11.80 -25.02
C TYR A 456 -13.01 -12.23 -24.00
N HIS A 457 -12.34 -13.36 -24.23
CA HIS A 457 -11.30 -13.84 -23.30
C HIS A 457 -10.08 -12.92 -23.26
N GLY A 458 -9.67 -12.36 -24.40
CA GLY A 458 -8.65 -11.32 -24.47
C GLY A 458 -9.03 -10.07 -23.67
N THR A 459 -10.24 -9.55 -23.86
CA THR A 459 -10.74 -8.39 -23.09
C THR A 459 -10.78 -8.69 -21.59
N LEU A 460 -11.20 -9.90 -21.21
CA LEU A 460 -11.23 -10.33 -19.81
C LEU A 460 -9.81 -10.32 -19.20
N THR A 461 -8.83 -10.94 -19.85
CA THR A 461 -7.43 -10.92 -19.40
C THR A 461 -6.86 -9.49 -19.36
N PHE A 462 -7.19 -8.64 -20.34
CA PHE A 462 -6.77 -7.24 -20.35
C PHE A 462 -7.32 -6.46 -19.15
N LEU A 463 -8.62 -6.61 -18.87
CA LEU A 463 -9.27 -6.00 -17.71
C LEU A 463 -8.63 -6.46 -16.39
N TYR A 464 -8.28 -7.75 -16.29
CA TYR A 464 -7.64 -8.30 -15.09
C TYR A 464 -6.27 -7.68 -14.83
N ARG A 465 -5.46 -7.51 -15.89
CA ARG A 465 -4.16 -6.81 -15.80
C ARG A 465 -4.33 -5.38 -15.32
N LEU A 466 -5.32 -4.66 -15.85
CA LEU A 466 -5.60 -3.27 -15.45
C LEU A 466 -6.05 -3.17 -13.99
N LEU A 467 -7.00 -4.02 -13.57
CA LEU A 467 -7.48 -4.03 -12.18
C LEU A 467 -6.37 -4.45 -11.20
N PHE A 468 -5.53 -5.42 -11.57
CA PHE A 468 -4.36 -5.79 -10.78
C PHE A 468 -3.39 -4.61 -10.61
N LEU A 469 -3.09 -3.88 -11.68
CA LEU A 469 -2.21 -2.71 -11.61
C LEU A 469 -2.82 -1.58 -10.77
N LEU A 470 -4.11 -1.26 -10.99
CA LEU A 470 -4.81 -0.23 -10.21
C LEU A 470 -4.79 -0.56 -8.72
N TYR A 471 -5.06 -1.82 -8.38
CA TYR A 471 -5.01 -2.29 -6.99
C TYR A 471 -3.59 -2.27 -6.42
N SER A 472 -2.63 -2.87 -7.13
CA SER A 472 -1.24 -3.01 -6.67
C SER A 472 -0.53 -1.68 -6.51
N GLU A 473 -0.70 -0.74 -7.45
CA GLU A 473 -0.16 0.62 -7.33
C GLU A 473 -0.84 1.39 -6.18
N SER A 474 -2.16 1.27 -6.00
CA SER A 474 -2.86 1.95 -4.89
C SER A 474 -2.47 1.45 -3.49
N ARG A 475 -1.95 0.22 -3.41
CA ARG A 475 -1.44 -0.42 -2.19
C ARG A 475 0.07 -0.31 -2.05
N ASN A 476 0.75 0.39 -2.97
CA ASN A 476 2.22 0.49 -3.03
C ASN A 476 2.92 -0.89 -3.05
N LEU A 477 2.27 -1.91 -3.66
CA LEU A 477 2.87 -3.24 -3.91
C LEU A 477 3.82 -3.22 -5.12
N LEU A 478 3.75 -2.14 -5.90
CA LEU A 478 4.64 -1.79 -6.99
C LEU A 478 5.30 -0.44 -6.66
N PRO A 479 6.52 -0.17 -7.15
CA PRO A 479 7.30 1.02 -6.79
C PRO A 479 6.80 2.30 -7.48
N VAL A 480 5.51 2.61 -7.34
CA VAL A 480 4.83 3.77 -7.96
C VAL A 480 5.41 5.12 -7.51
N THR A 481 6.09 5.17 -6.36
CA THR A 481 6.78 6.36 -5.85
C THR A 481 8.18 6.57 -6.46
N GLU A 482 8.74 5.60 -7.18
CA GLU A 482 10.06 5.69 -7.81
C GLU A 482 9.99 6.54 -9.09
N VAL A 483 10.10 7.87 -8.93
CA VAL A 483 9.95 8.87 -9.99
C VAL A 483 10.92 8.65 -11.16
N ARG A 484 12.16 8.22 -10.88
CA ARG A 484 13.18 7.96 -11.91
C ARG A 484 13.07 6.59 -12.57
N GLY A 485 12.17 5.73 -12.10
CA GLY A 485 11.99 4.35 -12.56
C GLY A 485 10.54 4.07 -12.93
N TYR A 486 9.87 3.24 -12.13
CA TYR A 486 8.56 2.68 -12.45
C TYR A 486 7.46 3.73 -12.62
N TRP A 487 7.49 4.85 -11.88
CA TRP A 487 6.49 5.92 -12.00
C TRP A 487 6.28 6.36 -13.45
N GLU A 488 7.35 6.50 -14.23
CA GLU A 488 7.31 7.00 -15.60
C GLU A 488 6.47 6.11 -16.54
N MET A 489 6.40 4.81 -16.26
CA MET A 489 5.62 3.84 -17.02
C MET A 489 4.35 3.38 -16.30
N SER A 490 4.16 3.78 -15.04
CA SER A 490 3.04 3.35 -14.19
C SER A 490 1.68 3.65 -14.82
N LEU A 491 0.70 2.82 -14.49
CA LEU A 491 -0.69 3.06 -14.85
C LEU A 491 -1.21 4.34 -14.17
N THR A 492 -0.70 4.66 -12.98
CA THR A 492 -1.05 5.90 -12.26
C THR A 492 -0.63 7.15 -13.03
N ARG A 493 0.54 7.17 -13.66
CA ARG A 493 0.92 8.29 -14.53
C ARG A 493 0.08 8.33 -15.80
N LEU A 494 -0.14 7.18 -16.43
CA LEU A 494 -0.93 7.07 -17.66
C LEU A 494 -2.38 7.57 -17.45
N LYS A 495 -3.04 7.16 -16.36
CA LYS A 495 -4.40 7.60 -16.04
C LYS A 495 -4.46 9.10 -15.69
N ALA A 496 -3.40 9.66 -15.08
CA ALA A 496 -3.34 11.09 -14.79
C ALA A 496 -3.19 11.94 -16.06
N GLU A 497 -2.39 11.48 -17.03
CA GLU A 497 -2.28 12.08 -18.36
C GLU A 497 -3.64 12.08 -19.09
N VAL A 498 -4.31 10.92 -19.12
CA VAL A 498 -5.66 10.78 -19.71
C VAL A 498 -6.66 11.70 -19.02
N ALA A 499 -6.67 11.74 -17.69
CA ALA A 499 -7.59 12.59 -16.91
C ALA A 499 -7.40 14.09 -17.20
N LYS A 500 -6.15 14.53 -17.41
CA LYS A 500 -5.85 15.92 -17.80
C LYS A 500 -6.49 16.28 -19.14
N HIS A 501 -6.49 15.37 -20.11
CA HIS A 501 -7.12 15.59 -21.41
C HIS A 501 -8.65 15.49 -21.34
N ALA A 502 -9.17 14.56 -20.55
CA ALA A 502 -10.60 14.33 -20.38
C ALA A 502 -11.31 15.45 -19.60
N GLY A 503 -10.61 16.15 -18.70
CA GLY A 503 -11.19 17.19 -17.85
C GLY A 503 -12.05 16.61 -16.73
N THR A 504 -12.78 17.46 -16.00
CA THR A 504 -13.51 17.07 -14.78
C THR A 504 -15.00 16.77 -14.97
N ILE A 505 -15.55 17.00 -16.17
CA ILE A 505 -16.99 16.87 -16.45
C ILE A 505 -17.22 15.58 -17.24
N LEU A 506 -18.03 14.66 -16.71
CA LEU A 506 -18.27 13.34 -17.30
C LEU A 506 -18.75 13.44 -18.77
N ASP A 507 -19.74 14.28 -19.04
CA ASP A 507 -20.36 14.36 -20.37
C ASP A 507 -19.44 14.99 -21.44
N GLU A 508 -18.42 15.75 -21.02
CA GLU A 508 -17.45 16.37 -21.93
C GLU A 508 -16.24 15.45 -22.20
N ALA A 509 -15.96 14.50 -21.30
CA ALA A 509 -14.76 13.66 -21.37
C ALA A 509 -14.63 12.90 -22.70
N PRO A 510 -15.68 12.23 -23.24
CA PRO A 510 -15.56 11.50 -24.51
C PRO A 510 -15.12 12.38 -25.68
N GLU A 511 -15.71 13.57 -25.84
CA GLU A 511 -15.37 14.47 -26.95
C GLU A 511 -14.00 15.14 -26.76
N LYS A 512 -13.59 15.42 -25.52
CA LYS A 512 -12.24 15.92 -25.23
C LYS A 512 -11.16 14.88 -25.51
N ILE A 513 -11.38 13.63 -25.09
CA ILE A 513 -10.48 12.50 -25.39
C ILE A 513 -10.37 12.29 -26.90
N LYS A 514 -11.51 12.30 -27.61
CA LYS A 514 -11.54 12.16 -29.08
C LYS A 514 -10.74 13.25 -29.81
N LYS A 515 -10.69 14.47 -29.26
CA LYS A 515 -9.87 15.58 -29.79
C LYS A 515 -8.39 15.42 -29.45
N ALA A 516 -8.06 14.89 -28.26
CA ALA A 516 -6.70 14.73 -27.79
C ALA A 516 -5.97 13.54 -28.44
N TYR A 517 -6.67 12.44 -28.70
CA TYR A 517 -6.08 11.20 -29.21
C TYR A 517 -6.55 10.84 -30.62
N HIS A 518 -5.65 10.28 -31.42
CA HIS A 518 -5.93 9.87 -32.80
C HIS A 518 -6.67 8.52 -32.84
N GLY A 519 -7.57 8.35 -33.82
CA GLY A 519 -8.44 7.16 -33.89
C GLY A 519 -7.75 5.85 -34.28
N SER A 520 -6.57 5.93 -34.89
CA SER A 520 -5.80 4.76 -35.34
C SER A 520 -4.44 4.61 -34.63
N SER A 521 -4.07 5.56 -33.78
CA SER A 521 -2.82 5.47 -33.00
C SER A 521 -2.98 4.41 -31.92
N THR A 522 -1.89 3.72 -31.56
CA THR A 522 -1.86 2.70 -30.50
C THR A 522 -0.72 2.92 -29.51
N GLU A 523 -0.21 4.16 -29.41
CA GLU A 523 0.94 4.50 -28.59
C GLU A 523 0.67 4.29 -27.10
N LEU A 524 -0.55 4.57 -26.63
CA LEU A 524 -0.95 4.31 -25.25
C LEU A 524 -0.96 2.79 -24.97
N TYR A 525 -1.42 1.99 -25.94
CA TYR A 525 -1.42 0.53 -25.81
C TYR A 525 0.01 -0.01 -25.75
N ASP A 526 0.92 0.53 -26.56
CA ASP A 526 2.33 0.14 -26.56
C ASP A 526 3.04 0.48 -25.25
N ARG A 527 2.76 1.67 -24.68
CA ARG A 527 3.24 2.05 -23.34
C ARG A 527 2.72 1.11 -22.26
N LEU A 528 1.43 0.78 -22.30
CA LEU A 528 0.80 -0.13 -21.33
C LEU A 528 1.31 -1.57 -21.48
N PHE A 529 1.52 -2.05 -22.70
CA PHE A 529 2.08 -3.37 -22.95
C PHE A 529 3.54 -3.47 -22.49
N LYS A 530 4.32 -2.38 -22.62
CA LYS A 530 5.66 -2.30 -22.01
C LYS A 530 5.59 -2.44 -20.48
N LEU A 531 4.64 -1.77 -19.83
CA LEU A 531 4.39 -1.95 -18.39
C LEU A 531 4.06 -3.42 -18.07
N PHE A 532 3.18 -4.08 -18.84
CA PHE A 532 2.89 -5.50 -18.66
C PHE A 532 4.14 -6.37 -18.77
N SER A 533 5.02 -6.08 -19.74
CA SER A 533 6.27 -6.81 -19.94
C SER A 533 7.23 -6.65 -18.77
N VAL A 534 7.26 -5.47 -18.14
CA VAL A 534 8.08 -5.20 -16.94
C VAL A 534 7.56 -5.98 -15.74
N ILE A 535 6.25 -6.08 -15.54
CA ILE A 535 5.67 -6.91 -14.48
C ILE A 535 5.96 -8.40 -14.72
N ASP A 536 5.78 -8.85 -15.98
CA ASP A 536 5.97 -10.25 -16.40
C ASP A 536 7.40 -10.75 -16.23
N ASN A 537 8.39 -9.93 -16.59
CA ASN A 537 9.80 -10.35 -16.67
C ASN A 537 10.69 -9.75 -15.58
N GLY A 538 10.18 -8.81 -14.79
CA GLY A 538 11.01 -7.93 -13.97
C GLY A 538 11.81 -6.95 -14.82
N ASP A 539 12.23 -5.83 -14.22
CA ASP A 539 13.15 -4.89 -14.83
C ASP A 539 13.87 -4.09 -13.75
N SER A 540 15.17 -4.33 -13.62
CA SER A 540 16.02 -3.65 -12.65
C SER A 540 16.16 -2.15 -12.92
N ASP A 541 16.07 -1.70 -14.17
CA ASP A 541 16.21 -0.27 -14.52
C ASP A 541 15.06 0.58 -13.97
N VAL A 542 13.95 -0.06 -13.61
CA VAL A 542 12.78 0.58 -12.99
C VAL A 542 12.41 0.00 -11.63
N ASN A 543 13.31 -0.75 -10.99
CA ASN A 543 13.13 -1.29 -9.64
C ASN A 543 11.97 -2.29 -9.50
N VAL A 544 11.68 -3.07 -10.55
CA VAL A 544 10.61 -4.08 -10.52
C VAL A 544 11.22 -5.48 -10.47
N PRO A 545 10.97 -6.27 -9.41
CA PRO A 545 11.37 -7.68 -9.39
C PRO A 545 10.47 -8.52 -10.31
N LEU A 546 10.88 -9.75 -10.60
CA LEU A 546 10.07 -10.69 -11.37
C LEU A 546 8.79 -11.08 -10.61
N TYR A 547 7.61 -10.71 -11.13
CA TYR A 547 6.32 -11.17 -10.63
C TYR A 547 5.83 -12.36 -11.47
N ASN A 548 5.93 -13.56 -10.94
CA ASN A 548 5.44 -14.78 -11.61
C ASN A 548 3.88 -14.82 -11.63
N GLY A 549 3.28 -15.83 -12.27
CA GLY A 549 1.85 -16.14 -12.11
C GLY A 549 1.01 -16.15 -13.38
N GLY A 550 1.61 -16.08 -14.58
CA GLY A 550 0.94 -16.32 -15.86
C GLY A 550 -0.01 -15.21 -16.37
N LEU A 551 -0.56 -14.39 -15.46
CA LEU A 551 -1.50 -13.32 -15.83
C LEU A 551 -0.89 -12.29 -16.79
N PHE A 552 0.39 -11.96 -16.59
CA PHE A 552 1.09 -10.92 -17.34
C PHE A 552 1.91 -11.43 -18.53
N ILE A 553 1.80 -12.72 -18.92
CA ILE A 553 2.56 -13.28 -20.06
C ILE A 553 2.50 -12.34 -21.27
N THR A 554 3.66 -11.82 -21.65
CA THR A 554 3.82 -10.90 -22.78
C THR A 554 4.57 -11.55 -23.94
N ASN A 555 5.39 -12.56 -23.64
CA ASN A 555 6.10 -13.36 -24.63
C ASN A 555 5.65 -14.84 -24.58
N PRO A 556 4.44 -15.15 -25.07
CA PRO A 556 3.87 -16.49 -25.00
C PRO A 556 4.74 -17.55 -25.72
N PRO A 557 5.03 -18.71 -25.10
CA PRO A 557 5.71 -19.83 -25.76
C PRO A 557 4.92 -20.31 -26.99
N LYS A 558 5.61 -20.68 -28.08
CA LYS A 558 4.94 -21.05 -29.34
C LYS A 558 4.18 -22.36 -29.28
N ASP A 559 4.63 -23.30 -28.46
CA ASP A 559 4.10 -24.68 -28.38
C ASP A 559 3.19 -24.89 -27.16
N ASP A 560 2.81 -23.80 -26.48
CA ASP A 560 1.87 -23.82 -25.35
C ASP A 560 0.50 -23.28 -25.82
N ASP A 561 -0.54 -24.09 -25.56
CA ASP A 561 -1.93 -23.87 -25.94
C ASP A 561 -2.86 -23.68 -24.73
N SER A 562 -2.29 -23.46 -23.54
CA SER A 562 -3.04 -23.07 -22.34
C SER A 562 -3.88 -21.80 -22.60
N PRO A 563 -5.05 -21.67 -21.94
CA PRO A 563 -5.92 -20.50 -22.11
C PRO A 563 -5.21 -19.16 -21.90
N GLU A 564 -4.34 -19.07 -20.90
CA GLU A 564 -3.59 -17.85 -20.56
C GLU A 564 -2.62 -17.44 -21.68
N VAL A 565 -1.96 -18.43 -22.29
CA VAL A 565 -1.04 -18.22 -23.42
C VAL A 565 -1.79 -17.80 -24.68
N LYS A 566 -2.95 -18.39 -24.96
CA LYS A 566 -3.82 -17.99 -26.09
C LYS A 566 -4.29 -16.53 -25.95
N ASN A 567 -4.79 -16.16 -24.77
CA ASN A 567 -5.21 -14.78 -24.49
C ASN A 567 -4.03 -13.81 -24.61
N SER A 568 -2.84 -14.20 -24.17
CA SER A 568 -1.63 -13.38 -24.30
C SER A 568 -1.22 -13.16 -25.76
N ARG A 569 -1.39 -14.17 -26.64
CA ARG A 569 -1.20 -13.99 -28.09
C ARG A 569 -2.22 -13.04 -28.69
N PHE A 570 -3.48 -13.16 -28.28
CA PHE A 570 -4.53 -12.23 -28.69
C PHE A 570 -4.15 -10.78 -28.34
N LEU A 571 -3.76 -10.50 -27.09
CA LEU A 571 -3.37 -9.16 -26.63
C LEU A 571 -2.11 -8.62 -27.30
N ARG A 572 -1.20 -9.49 -27.75
CA ARG A 572 -0.02 -9.10 -28.51
C ARG A 572 -0.36 -8.73 -29.96
N ASN A 573 -1.32 -9.44 -30.56
CA ASN A 573 -1.68 -9.31 -31.97
C ASN A 573 -2.72 -8.21 -32.22
N HIS A 574 -3.55 -7.91 -31.24
CA HIS A 574 -4.61 -6.91 -31.33
C HIS A 574 -4.38 -5.77 -30.34
N LYS A 575 -4.33 -4.54 -30.86
CA LYS A 575 -4.07 -3.35 -30.05
C LYS A 575 -5.30 -2.45 -30.02
N ILE A 576 -5.71 -2.02 -28.83
CA ILE A 576 -6.80 -1.04 -28.69
C ILE A 576 -6.30 0.33 -29.17
N PRO A 577 -7.00 1.01 -30.11
CA PRO A 577 -6.63 2.36 -30.50
C PRO A 577 -6.75 3.37 -29.36
N ASP A 578 -5.91 4.40 -29.36
CA ASP A 578 -5.71 5.33 -28.25
C ASP A 578 -6.99 6.03 -27.81
N ARG A 579 -7.91 6.34 -28.73
CA ARG A 579 -9.23 6.91 -28.37
C ARG A 579 -10.05 5.99 -27.46
N TYR A 580 -10.08 4.69 -27.78
CA TYR A 580 -10.79 3.69 -27.01
C TYR A 580 -10.06 3.39 -25.71
N LEU A 581 -8.73 3.27 -25.77
CA LEU A 581 -7.94 2.98 -24.58
C LEU A 581 -8.01 4.12 -23.57
N ALA A 582 -7.86 5.38 -24.01
CA ALA A 582 -7.93 6.54 -23.13
C ALA A 582 -9.32 6.64 -22.47
N LEU A 583 -10.42 6.53 -23.22
CA LEU A 583 -11.76 6.61 -22.64
C LEU A 583 -12.05 5.42 -21.70
N GLY A 584 -11.64 4.21 -22.08
CA GLY A 584 -11.76 3.03 -21.21
C GLY A 584 -10.97 3.15 -19.91
N LEU A 585 -9.71 3.61 -19.98
CA LEU A 585 -8.89 3.88 -18.80
C LEU A 585 -9.49 4.98 -17.92
N ASP A 586 -10.06 6.03 -18.53
CA ASP A 586 -10.71 7.09 -17.79
C ASP A 586 -11.91 6.60 -17.00
N MET A 587 -12.74 5.77 -17.64
CA MET A 587 -13.90 5.13 -17.02
C MET A 587 -13.51 4.10 -15.95
N MET A 588 -12.32 3.52 -16.00
CA MET A 588 -11.83 2.68 -14.90
C MET A 588 -11.23 3.51 -13.77
N ALA A 589 -10.53 4.59 -14.09
CA ALA A 589 -9.76 5.35 -13.12
C ALA A 589 -10.63 6.30 -12.29
N ARG A 590 -11.75 6.79 -12.84
CA ARG A 590 -12.52 7.90 -12.25
C ARG A 590 -14.02 7.63 -12.18
N ASP A 591 -14.67 8.19 -11.16
CA ASP A 591 -16.13 8.22 -11.01
C ASP A 591 -16.63 9.62 -10.63
N ILE A 592 -17.93 9.86 -10.77
CA ILE A 592 -18.55 11.10 -10.32
C ILE A 592 -18.59 11.12 -8.79
N ASP A 593 -18.09 12.20 -8.18
CA ASP A 593 -18.43 12.49 -6.79
C ASP A 593 -19.87 13.00 -6.67
N ASP A 594 -20.67 12.33 -5.84
CA ASP A 594 -22.10 12.62 -5.67
C ASP A 594 -22.39 14.07 -5.22
N LYS A 595 -21.43 14.79 -4.62
CA LYS A 595 -21.62 16.19 -4.19
C LYS A 595 -21.14 17.21 -5.23
N THR A 596 -19.88 17.13 -5.63
CA THR A 596 -19.26 18.10 -6.56
C THR A 596 -19.66 17.88 -8.01
N GLN A 597 -20.19 16.68 -8.33
CA GLN A 597 -20.52 16.23 -9.68
C GLN A 597 -19.31 16.18 -10.62
N ALA A 598 -18.09 16.32 -10.09
CA ALA A 598 -16.84 16.22 -10.84
C ALA A 598 -16.33 14.78 -10.88
N LEU A 599 -15.58 14.45 -11.93
CA LEU A 599 -14.82 13.21 -12.03
C LEU A 599 -13.64 13.23 -11.06
N VAL A 600 -13.64 12.30 -10.10
CA VAL A 600 -12.58 12.08 -9.11
C VAL A 600 -11.99 10.67 -9.26
N PHE A 601 -10.74 10.48 -8.83
CA PHE A 601 -10.10 9.17 -8.90
C PHE A 601 -10.75 8.18 -7.93
N ILE A 602 -10.91 6.94 -8.40
CA ILE A 602 -11.36 5.82 -7.59
C ILE A 602 -10.20 5.35 -6.70
N ASP A 603 -10.47 5.23 -5.40
CA ASP A 603 -9.52 4.67 -4.44
C ASP A 603 -9.60 3.13 -4.44
N TYR A 604 -8.78 2.50 -5.27
CA TYR A 604 -8.71 1.04 -5.37
C TYR A 604 -8.20 0.35 -4.11
N LYS A 605 -7.51 1.06 -3.20
CA LYS A 605 -7.02 0.45 -1.95
C LYS A 605 -8.14 0.17 -0.96
N SER A 606 -9.24 0.92 -1.08
CA SER A 606 -10.50 0.70 -0.34
C SER A 606 -11.32 -0.46 -0.91
N LEU A 607 -11.10 -0.84 -2.17
CA LEU A 607 -11.75 -2.00 -2.79
C LEU A 607 -11.02 -3.28 -2.39
N GLY A 608 -11.49 -3.93 -1.31
CA GLY A 608 -10.96 -5.23 -0.90
C GLY A 608 -10.98 -6.27 -2.04
N VAL A 609 -10.09 -7.28 -1.96
CA VAL A 609 -9.91 -8.33 -2.98
C VAL A 609 -11.24 -8.99 -3.37
N ARG A 610 -12.16 -9.15 -2.40
CA ARG A 610 -13.50 -9.71 -2.60
C ARG A 610 -14.35 -8.90 -3.58
N HIS A 611 -14.33 -7.56 -3.48
CA HIS A 611 -15.10 -6.70 -4.39
C HIS A 611 -14.60 -6.82 -5.83
N LEU A 612 -13.27 -6.87 -6.02
CA LEU A 612 -12.67 -7.09 -7.33
C LEU A 612 -13.01 -8.48 -7.88
N GLY A 613 -12.95 -9.51 -7.04
CA GLY A 613 -13.36 -10.88 -7.39
C GLY A 613 -14.80 -10.97 -7.92
N SER A 614 -15.71 -10.20 -7.34
CA SER A 614 -17.12 -10.19 -7.75
C SER A 614 -17.36 -9.60 -9.15
N ILE A 615 -16.46 -8.75 -9.64
CA ILE A 615 -16.50 -8.19 -11.00
C ILE A 615 -16.15 -9.29 -12.00
N TYR A 616 -15.07 -10.01 -11.72
CA TYR A 616 -14.58 -11.13 -12.52
C TYR A 616 -15.60 -12.25 -12.65
N GLU A 617 -16.12 -12.70 -11.52
CA GLU A 617 -17.10 -13.77 -11.48
C GLU A 617 -18.33 -13.46 -12.31
N GLY A 618 -18.87 -12.24 -12.14
CA GLY A 618 -20.07 -11.87 -12.87
C GLY A 618 -19.82 -11.80 -14.38
N LEU A 619 -18.61 -11.43 -14.84
CA LEU A 619 -18.32 -11.38 -16.27
C LEU A 619 -18.34 -12.77 -16.89
N LEU A 620 -17.86 -13.82 -16.21
CA LEU A 620 -17.76 -15.19 -16.74
C LEU A 620 -19.08 -15.75 -17.31
N GLU A 621 -20.23 -15.19 -16.97
CA GLU A 621 -21.56 -15.60 -17.42
C GLU A 621 -21.99 -14.96 -18.76
N PHE A 622 -21.14 -14.14 -19.37
CA PHE A 622 -21.49 -13.34 -20.54
C PHE A 622 -20.76 -13.80 -21.80
N LYS A 623 -21.42 -13.55 -22.93
CA LYS A 623 -20.85 -13.67 -24.28
C LYS A 623 -20.80 -12.32 -24.93
N LEU A 624 -19.75 -12.11 -25.72
CA LEU A 624 -19.61 -10.91 -26.53
C LEU A 624 -20.43 -11.04 -27.81
N ARG A 625 -21.21 -10.00 -28.12
CA ARG A 625 -22.05 -9.93 -29.31
C ARG A 625 -21.88 -8.59 -30.01
N ILE A 626 -22.18 -8.58 -31.30
CA ILE A 626 -22.31 -7.35 -32.10
C ILE A 626 -23.74 -7.29 -32.59
N ALA A 627 -24.40 -6.15 -32.40
CA ALA A 627 -25.77 -5.95 -32.85
C ALA A 627 -25.87 -6.03 -34.38
N GLU A 628 -26.55 -7.05 -34.91
CA GLU A 628 -26.73 -7.25 -36.36
C GLU A 628 -27.69 -6.22 -36.97
N GLU A 629 -28.61 -5.70 -36.14
CA GLU A 629 -29.60 -4.69 -36.48
C GLU A 629 -29.89 -3.77 -35.29
N LYS A 630 -30.95 -2.96 -35.36
CA LYS A 630 -31.40 -2.17 -34.21
C LYS A 630 -31.98 -3.12 -33.16
N MET A 631 -31.32 -3.22 -32.01
CA MET A 631 -31.77 -4.06 -30.88
C MET A 631 -32.44 -3.21 -29.81
N ALA A 632 -33.32 -3.82 -29.01
CA ALA A 632 -33.96 -3.22 -27.85
C ALA A 632 -33.58 -3.98 -26.58
N VAL A 633 -33.24 -3.26 -25.51
CA VAL A 633 -33.09 -3.85 -24.17
C VAL A 633 -34.46 -3.88 -23.51
N VAL A 634 -35.02 -5.07 -23.30
CA VAL A 634 -36.36 -5.28 -22.74
C VAL A 634 -36.32 -5.83 -21.33
N LYS A 635 -37.36 -5.56 -20.55
CA LYS A 635 -37.54 -6.17 -19.23
C LYS A 635 -37.94 -7.64 -19.39
N GLY A 636 -36.99 -8.55 -19.22
CA GLY A 636 -37.25 -9.98 -19.15
C GLY A 636 -37.90 -10.41 -17.83
N LYS A 637 -38.19 -11.70 -17.68
CA LYS A 637 -38.88 -12.26 -16.50
C LYS A 637 -38.11 -12.12 -15.18
N LYS A 638 -36.77 -12.12 -15.23
CA LYS A 638 -35.87 -12.03 -14.06
C LYS A 638 -34.69 -11.07 -14.24
N THR A 639 -34.25 -10.84 -15.48
CA THR A 639 -33.14 -9.95 -15.85
C THR A 639 -33.48 -9.25 -17.16
N GLU A 640 -32.66 -8.28 -17.56
CA GLU A 640 -32.72 -7.66 -18.88
C GLU A 640 -32.46 -8.70 -19.99
N GLU A 641 -33.09 -8.49 -21.15
CA GLU A 641 -32.93 -9.30 -22.36
C GLU A 641 -32.71 -8.36 -23.55
N ILE A 642 -31.88 -8.77 -24.51
CA ILE A 642 -31.59 -7.98 -25.71
C ILE A 642 -32.20 -8.72 -26.89
N VAL A 643 -33.15 -8.09 -27.57
CA VAL A 643 -33.90 -8.67 -28.69
C VAL A 643 -33.94 -7.69 -29.86
N SER A 644 -34.34 -8.15 -31.04
CA SER A 644 -34.60 -7.26 -32.18
C SER A 644 -35.61 -6.18 -31.79
N TYR A 645 -35.38 -4.93 -32.19
CA TYR A 645 -36.34 -3.85 -31.95
C TYR A 645 -37.70 -4.14 -32.61
N ALA A 646 -37.68 -4.81 -33.78
CA ALA A 646 -38.89 -5.22 -34.48
C ALA A 646 -39.68 -6.28 -33.69
N GLU A 647 -38.98 -7.27 -33.13
CA GLU A 647 -39.56 -8.29 -32.25
C GLU A 647 -40.15 -7.66 -30.98
N ALA A 648 -39.41 -6.77 -30.31
CA ALA A 648 -39.89 -6.07 -29.12
C ALA A 648 -41.20 -5.30 -29.37
N LYS A 649 -41.31 -4.62 -30.52
CA LYS A 649 -42.54 -3.91 -30.90
C LYS A 649 -43.68 -4.86 -31.28
N LYS A 650 -43.38 -5.92 -32.05
CA LYS A 650 -44.36 -6.94 -32.47
C LYS A 650 -44.98 -7.65 -31.26
N ASP A 651 -44.15 -8.07 -30.32
CA ASP A 651 -44.55 -8.86 -29.16
C ASP A 651 -44.92 -7.97 -27.95
N LYS A 652 -44.92 -6.64 -28.14
CA LYS A 652 -45.25 -5.62 -27.13
C LYS A 652 -44.44 -5.78 -25.84
N LEU A 653 -43.16 -6.16 -25.97
CA LEU A 653 -42.24 -6.28 -24.86
C LEU A 653 -41.93 -4.90 -24.28
N ARG A 654 -41.76 -4.83 -22.96
CA ARG A 654 -41.45 -3.56 -22.28
C ARG A 654 -39.98 -3.20 -22.50
N ILE A 655 -39.72 -2.30 -23.45
CA ILE A 655 -38.40 -1.69 -23.67
C ILE A 655 -38.03 -0.84 -22.45
N LEU A 656 -36.83 -1.02 -21.92
CA LEU A 656 -36.29 -0.24 -20.82
C LEU A 656 -35.94 1.17 -21.29
N THR A 657 -35.87 2.13 -20.37
CA THR A 657 -35.56 3.53 -20.70
C THR A 657 -34.42 4.06 -19.83
N ILE A 658 -33.62 4.98 -20.38
CA ILE A 658 -32.61 5.77 -19.66
C ILE A 658 -33.17 7.17 -19.42
N GLY A 659 -32.96 7.69 -18.21
CA GLY A 659 -33.48 9.00 -17.80
C GLY A 659 -34.80 8.93 -17.03
N ARG A 660 -35.36 10.08 -16.65
CA ARG A 660 -36.62 10.19 -15.89
C ARG A 660 -37.59 11.16 -16.56
N GLY A 661 -38.89 10.89 -16.44
CA GLY A 661 -39.93 11.79 -16.92
C GLY A 661 -40.03 11.86 -18.44
N LYS A 662 -40.31 13.06 -18.97
CA LYS A 662 -40.57 13.29 -20.41
C LYS A 662 -39.34 13.15 -21.31
N ASN A 663 -38.15 13.11 -20.73
CA ASN A 663 -36.87 12.99 -21.44
C ASN A 663 -36.30 11.56 -21.39
N ALA A 664 -37.11 10.58 -20.97
CA ALA A 664 -36.66 9.19 -20.91
C ALA A 664 -36.57 8.61 -22.34
N GLU A 665 -35.40 8.08 -22.71
CA GLU A 665 -35.14 7.49 -24.03
C GLU A 665 -35.15 5.96 -23.95
N GLU A 666 -35.64 5.29 -24.99
CA GLU A 666 -35.60 3.82 -25.09
C GLU A 666 -34.15 3.31 -25.11
N ARG A 667 -33.81 2.31 -24.28
CA ARG A 667 -32.53 1.59 -24.36
C ARG A 667 -32.50 0.76 -25.63
N VAL A 668 -31.81 1.29 -26.63
CA VAL A 668 -31.63 0.63 -27.93
C VAL A 668 -30.14 0.55 -28.27
N LEU A 669 -29.75 -0.54 -28.92
CA LEU A 669 -28.42 -0.70 -29.48
C LEU A 669 -28.53 -0.51 -30.99
N LYS A 670 -27.62 0.25 -31.57
CA LYS A 670 -27.58 0.44 -33.04
C LYS A 670 -26.88 -0.76 -33.67
N LYS A 671 -27.11 -0.99 -34.96
CA LYS A 671 -26.32 -1.97 -35.72
C LYS A 671 -24.82 -1.67 -35.55
N GLY A 672 -24.03 -2.70 -35.31
CA GLY A 672 -22.58 -2.62 -35.07
C GLY A 672 -22.18 -2.35 -33.62
N THR A 673 -23.13 -2.03 -32.72
CA THR A 673 -22.82 -1.85 -31.30
C THR A 673 -22.38 -3.17 -30.67
N VAL A 674 -21.22 -3.14 -30.00
CA VAL A 674 -20.70 -4.26 -29.20
C VAL A 674 -21.40 -4.30 -27.85
N TYR A 675 -21.83 -5.47 -27.41
CA TYR A 675 -22.51 -5.63 -26.12
C TYR A 675 -22.26 -7.01 -25.50
N LEU A 676 -22.52 -7.09 -24.20
CA LEU A 676 -22.49 -8.36 -23.46
C LEU A 676 -23.91 -8.94 -23.40
N GLU A 677 -24.04 -10.19 -23.81
CA GLU A 677 -25.27 -10.96 -23.71
C GLU A 677 -25.13 -11.97 -22.57
N ASN A 678 -26.09 -11.98 -21.65
CA ASN A 678 -26.10 -12.93 -20.54
C ASN A 678 -26.65 -14.27 -21.02
N ASP A 679 -25.85 -15.35 -20.94
CA ASP A 679 -26.33 -16.68 -21.31
C ASP A 679 -27.09 -17.31 -20.13
N LYS A 680 -28.41 -17.10 -20.08
CA LYS A 680 -29.29 -17.67 -19.04
C LYS A 680 -29.25 -19.19 -18.96
N ARG A 681 -28.78 -19.90 -20.01
CA ARG A 681 -28.65 -21.36 -19.99
C ARG A 681 -27.39 -21.79 -19.23
N GLU A 682 -26.33 -20.98 -19.27
CA GLU A 682 -25.10 -21.26 -18.52
C GLU A 682 -25.31 -21.12 -17.01
N ARG A 683 -25.97 -20.07 -16.48
CA ARG A 683 -26.24 -19.93 -15.03
C ARG A 683 -26.90 -21.13 -14.33
N LYS A 684 -27.83 -21.81 -15.01
CA LYS A 684 -28.48 -23.02 -14.48
C LYS A 684 -27.65 -24.29 -14.72
N ALA A 685 -26.79 -24.28 -15.72
CA ALA A 685 -25.90 -25.39 -16.05
C ALA A 685 -24.60 -25.38 -15.24
N THR A 686 -24.09 -24.19 -14.87
CA THR A 686 -22.83 -23.99 -14.13
C THR A 686 -23.04 -23.83 -12.62
N GLY A 687 -24.25 -23.47 -12.17
CA GLY A 687 -24.56 -23.35 -10.73
C GLY A 687 -23.89 -22.16 -10.04
N SER A 688 -23.46 -21.14 -10.80
CA SER A 688 -22.76 -19.95 -10.31
C SER A 688 -23.66 -19.05 -9.46
N TYR A 689 -23.83 -19.40 -8.18
CA TYR A 689 -24.48 -18.57 -7.17
C TYR A 689 -23.46 -18.14 -6.12
N TYR A 690 -23.41 -16.84 -5.88
CA TYR A 690 -22.62 -16.30 -4.77
C TYR A 690 -23.11 -16.88 -3.44
N THR A 691 -22.17 -17.38 -2.65
CA THR A 691 -22.43 -17.80 -1.28
C THR A 691 -22.22 -16.61 -0.34
N PRO A 692 -23.25 -16.15 0.40
CA PRO A 692 -23.12 -15.08 1.38
C PRO A 692 -21.94 -15.24 2.33
N ASP A 693 -21.24 -14.15 2.64
CA ASP A 693 -20.04 -14.13 3.51
C ASP A 693 -20.21 -14.92 4.80
N TYR A 694 -21.33 -14.73 5.52
CA TYR A 694 -21.56 -15.43 6.78
C TYR A 694 -21.67 -16.95 6.61
N ILE A 695 -22.13 -17.41 5.44
CA ILE A 695 -22.20 -18.84 5.10
C ILE A 695 -20.80 -19.36 4.78
N VAL A 696 -20.01 -18.62 4.00
CA VAL A 696 -18.64 -19.00 3.66
C VAL A 696 -17.79 -19.13 4.93
N LYS A 697 -17.80 -18.10 5.78
CA LYS A 697 -17.11 -18.11 7.08
C LYS A 697 -17.51 -19.30 7.94
N TYR A 698 -18.82 -19.51 8.07
CA TYR A 698 -19.35 -20.63 8.85
C TYR A 698 -18.89 -21.99 8.28
N ILE A 699 -18.95 -22.19 6.96
CA ILE A 699 -18.53 -23.45 6.34
C ILE A 699 -17.02 -23.65 6.51
N VAL A 700 -16.19 -22.65 6.25
CA VAL A 700 -14.73 -22.74 6.40
C VAL A 700 -14.37 -23.08 7.85
N GLU A 701 -14.94 -22.36 8.82
CA GLU A 701 -14.71 -22.60 10.24
C GLU A 701 -15.08 -24.03 10.65
N ASN A 702 -16.20 -24.57 10.15
CA ASN A 702 -16.68 -25.90 10.53
C ASN A 702 -16.11 -27.05 9.68
N THR A 703 -15.38 -26.77 8.60
CA THR A 703 -14.76 -27.80 7.74
C THR A 703 -13.24 -27.80 7.83
N VAL A 704 -12.61 -26.65 7.62
CA VAL A 704 -11.16 -26.46 7.73
C VAL A 704 -10.72 -26.40 9.20
N GLY A 705 -11.53 -25.77 10.06
CA GLY A 705 -11.22 -25.59 11.49
C GLY A 705 -10.88 -26.88 12.24
N PRO A 706 -11.74 -27.92 12.22
CA PRO A 706 -11.44 -29.17 12.95
C PRO A 706 -10.16 -29.87 12.46
N VAL A 707 -9.93 -29.93 11.15
CA VAL A 707 -8.74 -30.55 10.55
C VAL A 707 -7.48 -29.79 10.94
N LEU A 708 -7.55 -28.46 10.88
CA LEU A 708 -6.45 -27.60 11.31
C LEU A 708 -6.18 -27.78 12.82
N ALA A 709 -7.21 -27.80 13.66
CA ALA A 709 -7.06 -27.98 15.10
C ALA A 709 -6.37 -29.30 15.46
N GLU A 710 -6.81 -30.42 14.88
CA GLU A 710 -6.18 -31.74 15.08
C GLU A 710 -4.70 -31.71 14.72
N LYS A 711 -4.36 -31.09 13.58
CA LYS A 711 -3.00 -30.98 13.10
C LYS A 711 -2.12 -30.15 14.03
N LEU A 712 -2.62 -29.00 14.47
CA LEU A 712 -1.91 -28.11 15.40
C LEU A 712 -1.71 -28.79 16.77
N ASP A 713 -2.72 -29.51 17.27
CA ASP A 713 -2.60 -30.28 18.52
C ASP A 713 -1.56 -31.41 18.41
N ALA A 714 -1.46 -32.09 17.27
CA ALA A 714 -0.43 -33.10 17.00
C ALA A 714 1.00 -32.50 16.92
N LEU A 715 1.13 -31.28 16.39
CA LEU A 715 2.41 -30.56 16.31
C LEU A 715 2.87 -29.98 17.66
N ARG A 716 1.93 -29.67 18.57
CA ARG A 716 2.21 -29.02 19.86
C ARG A 716 3.31 -29.72 20.68
N PRO A 717 3.27 -31.05 20.95
CA PRO A 717 4.33 -31.72 21.70
C PRO A 717 5.69 -31.70 20.97
N LYS A 718 5.69 -31.82 19.63
CA LYS A 718 6.92 -31.80 18.80
C LYS A 718 7.60 -30.43 18.84
N LEU A 719 6.82 -29.35 18.78
CA LEU A 719 7.35 -27.99 18.93
C LEU A 719 7.86 -27.72 20.35
N ARG A 720 7.23 -28.28 21.39
CA ARG A 720 7.80 -28.24 22.77
C ARG A 720 9.15 -28.96 22.84
N GLU A 721 9.31 -30.10 22.17
CA GLU A 721 10.59 -30.81 22.08
C GLU A 721 11.67 -29.96 21.37
N ALA A 722 11.30 -29.26 20.29
CA ALA A 722 12.20 -28.34 19.61
C ALA A 722 12.70 -27.22 20.54
N GLN A 723 11.83 -26.64 21.37
CA GLN A 723 12.23 -25.64 22.38
C GLN A 723 13.17 -26.22 23.44
N GLN A 724 12.89 -27.44 23.92
CA GLN A 724 13.77 -28.11 24.87
C GLN A 724 15.14 -28.42 24.27
N THR A 725 15.17 -28.80 22.99
CA THR A 725 16.41 -29.00 22.22
C THR A 725 17.20 -27.69 22.15
N LEU A 726 16.55 -26.58 21.77
CA LEU A 726 17.21 -25.27 21.73
C LEU A 726 17.84 -24.89 23.06
N LYS A 727 17.11 -25.10 24.17
CA LYS A 727 17.63 -24.82 25.51
C LYS A 727 18.92 -25.60 25.78
N LYS A 728 18.92 -26.91 25.49
CA LYS A 728 20.10 -27.77 25.66
C LYS A 728 21.28 -27.31 24.79
N GLU A 729 21.03 -26.97 23.52
CA GLU A 729 22.08 -26.48 22.62
C GLU A 729 22.63 -25.12 23.07
N ARG A 730 21.79 -24.22 23.57
CA ARG A 730 22.23 -22.94 24.16
C ARG A 730 23.11 -23.13 25.39
N ASP A 731 22.72 -24.05 26.28
CA ASP A 731 23.50 -24.37 27.48
C ASP A 731 24.87 -24.96 27.10
N LYS A 732 24.90 -25.87 26.11
CA LYS A 732 26.13 -26.44 25.55
C LYS A 732 27.02 -25.38 24.89
N TYR A 733 26.44 -24.49 24.09
CA TYR A 733 27.17 -23.41 23.41
C TYR A 733 27.81 -22.43 24.40
N LYS A 734 27.09 -22.08 25.48
CA LYS A 734 27.64 -21.28 26.59
C LYS A 734 28.79 -22.00 27.29
N ALA A 735 28.65 -23.31 27.57
CA ALA A 735 29.69 -24.11 28.20
C ALA A 735 30.97 -24.22 27.34
N LEU A 736 30.85 -24.16 26.02
CA LEU A 736 31.96 -24.17 25.07
C LEU A 736 32.55 -22.78 24.76
N GLY A 737 32.17 -21.74 25.53
CA GLY A 737 32.68 -20.38 25.33
C GLY A 737 32.25 -19.74 24.00
N GLY A 738 31.13 -20.19 23.42
CA GLY A 738 30.62 -19.66 22.15
C GLY A 738 31.33 -20.19 20.90
N ALA A 739 32.07 -21.28 21.01
CA ALA A 739 32.68 -21.96 19.85
C ALA A 739 31.70 -22.97 19.21
N GLY A 740 31.57 -22.94 17.88
CA GLY A 740 30.76 -23.86 17.08
C GLY A 740 29.56 -23.22 16.37
N ASP A 741 28.70 -24.06 15.77
CA ASP A 741 27.49 -23.62 15.09
C ASP A 741 26.47 -23.04 16.07
N SER A 742 25.71 -22.04 15.61
CA SER A 742 24.59 -21.44 16.33
C SER A 742 23.64 -22.51 16.92
N PRO A 743 23.25 -22.41 18.21
CA PRO A 743 22.22 -23.26 18.81
C PRO A 743 20.92 -23.28 18.03
N GLU A 744 20.49 -22.12 17.53
CA GLU A 744 19.29 -21.94 16.72
C GLU A 744 19.41 -22.70 15.40
N ASN A 745 20.55 -22.60 14.72
CA ASN A 745 20.78 -23.30 13.45
C ASN A 745 20.81 -24.82 13.63
N GLN A 746 21.52 -25.32 14.65
CA GLN A 746 21.57 -26.75 14.94
C GLN A 746 20.19 -27.30 15.28
N THR A 747 19.43 -26.56 16.10
CA THR A 747 18.07 -26.97 16.48
C THR A 747 17.14 -26.94 15.27
N TYR A 748 17.23 -25.92 14.42
CA TYR A 748 16.47 -25.84 13.18
C TYR A 748 16.75 -27.02 12.26
N LEU A 749 18.02 -27.37 11.99
CA LEU A 749 18.37 -28.49 11.12
C LEU A 749 17.78 -29.82 11.63
N ARG A 750 17.76 -30.03 12.95
CA ARG A 750 17.19 -31.23 13.57
C ARG A 750 15.66 -31.29 13.46
N HIS A 751 14.99 -30.14 13.55
CA HIS A 751 13.53 -30.03 13.62
C HIS A 751 12.88 -29.46 12.35
N ARG A 752 13.64 -29.29 11.26
CA ARG A 752 13.14 -28.69 10.00
C ARG A 752 11.96 -29.43 9.38
N HIS A 753 11.84 -30.73 9.61
CA HIS A 753 10.74 -31.55 9.10
C HIS A 753 9.37 -31.09 9.64
N LEU A 754 9.33 -30.40 10.78
CA LEU A 754 8.11 -29.82 11.33
C LEU A 754 7.56 -28.67 10.49
N VAL A 755 8.40 -28.04 9.65
CA VAL A 755 7.97 -27.00 8.71
C VAL A 755 7.11 -27.62 7.62
N ASP A 756 7.61 -28.66 6.97
CA ASP A 756 6.87 -29.41 5.95
C ASP A 756 5.60 -30.03 6.56
N GLU A 757 5.71 -30.57 7.78
CA GLU A 757 4.57 -31.12 8.50
C GLU A 757 3.49 -30.06 8.75
N LEU A 758 3.83 -28.82 9.14
CA LEU A 758 2.84 -27.74 9.29
C LEU A 758 2.18 -27.39 7.95
N PHE A 759 2.97 -27.17 6.89
CA PHE A 759 2.49 -26.68 5.60
C PHE A 759 1.81 -27.75 4.73
N ASP A 760 1.83 -29.03 5.10
CA ASP A 760 1.09 -30.10 4.40
C ASP A 760 -0.43 -30.04 4.68
N ILE A 761 -1.09 -28.93 4.34
CA ILE A 761 -2.54 -28.77 4.40
C ILE A 761 -3.04 -28.52 2.98
N LYS A 762 -4.03 -29.29 2.56
CA LYS A 762 -4.63 -29.19 1.23
C LYS A 762 -6.11 -28.90 1.37
N VAL A 763 -6.53 -27.72 0.91
CA VAL A 763 -7.93 -27.35 0.80
C VAL A 763 -8.31 -27.44 -0.67
N LEU A 764 -9.36 -28.20 -0.98
CA LEU A 764 -9.86 -28.39 -2.33
C LEU A 764 -11.28 -27.84 -2.42
N ASP A 765 -11.47 -26.84 -3.28
CA ASP A 765 -12.78 -26.42 -3.73
C ASP A 765 -12.94 -26.82 -5.21
N PRO A 766 -13.65 -27.92 -5.51
CA PRO A 766 -13.77 -28.45 -6.87
C PRO A 766 -14.68 -27.60 -7.77
N ALA A 767 -15.37 -26.59 -7.22
CA ALA A 767 -16.28 -25.71 -7.94
C ALA A 767 -16.07 -24.24 -7.51
N MET A 768 -14.80 -23.83 -7.40
CA MET A 768 -14.40 -22.63 -6.68
C MET A 768 -14.98 -21.31 -7.18
N GLY A 769 -15.43 -21.23 -8.44
CA GLY A 769 -15.91 -19.99 -9.03
C GLY A 769 -14.85 -18.88 -8.90
N SER A 770 -15.17 -17.82 -8.14
CA SER A 770 -14.25 -16.73 -7.82
C SER A 770 -13.15 -17.07 -6.80
N GLY A 771 -13.14 -18.29 -6.27
CA GLY A 771 -12.23 -18.71 -5.21
C GLY A 771 -12.65 -18.22 -3.82
N HIS A 772 -13.88 -17.78 -3.60
CA HIS A 772 -14.30 -17.16 -2.34
C HIS A 772 -14.04 -18.05 -1.11
N PHE A 773 -14.33 -19.35 -1.19
CA PHE A 773 -13.99 -20.30 -0.11
C PHE A 773 -12.49 -20.48 0.06
N LEU A 774 -11.71 -20.49 -1.02
CA LEU A 774 -10.26 -20.66 -0.96
C LEU A 774 -9.58 -19.42 -0.36
N VAL A 775 -10.03 -18.22 -0.71
CA VAL A 775 -9.55 -16.97 -0.11
C VAL A 775 -9.87 -16.96 1.39
N GLU A 776 -11.11 -17.23 1.77
CA GLU A 776 -11.49 -17.30 3.19
C GLU A 776 -10.75 -18.43 3.94
N ALA A 777 -10.50 -19.58 3.31
CA ALA A 777 -9.71 -20.65 3.91
C ALA A 777 -8.25 -20.23 4.14
N VAL A 778 -7.63 -19.50 3.21
CA VAL A 778 -6.28 -18.96 3.38
C VAL A 778 -6.25 -17.96 4.54
N ASP A 779 -7.21 -17.03 4.60
CA ASP A 779 -7.32 -16.06 5.68
C ASP A 779 -7.51 -16.77 7.03
N PHE A 780 -8.46 -17.71 7.12
CA PHE A 780 -8.74 -18.49 8.33
C PHE A 780 -7.54 -19.32 8.80
N ILE A 781 -6.84 -20.01 7.89
CA ILE A 781 -5.65 -20.81 8.23
C ILE A 781 -4.52 -19.89 8.71
N SER A 782 -4.30 -18.77 8.02
CA SER A 782 -3.27 -17.80 8.38
C SER A 782 -3.53 -17.21 9.77
N ASP A 783 -4.78 -16.83 10.06
CA ASP A 783 -5.19 -16.31 11.35
C ASP A 783 -5.05 -17.35 12.48
N LYS A 784 -5.32 -18.64 12.23
CA LYS A 784 -5.14 -19.68 13.25
C LYS A 784 -3.67 -20.09 13.48
N ILE A 785 -2.82 -19.99 12.47
CA ILE A 785 -1.39 -20.31 12.60
C ILE A 785 -0.60 -19.13 13.17
N LEU A 786 -0.81 -17.94 12.60
CA LEU A 786 -0.02 -16.73 12.85
C LEU A 786 -0.78 -15.66 13.65
N GLY A 787 -2.12 -15.68 13.63
CA GLY A 787 -2.94 -14.61 14.19
C GLY A 787 -2.76 -14.45 15.70
N ASP A 788 -3.01 -13.25 16.20
CA ASP A 788 -2.32 -12.90 17.42
C ASP A 788 -2.98 -13.42 18.73
N ARG A 789 -4.28 -13.74 18.83
CA ARG A 789 -4.82 -14.39 20.06
C ARG A 789 -4.43 -15.85 20.20
N GLU A 790 -4.74 -16.59 19.15
CA GLU A 790 -4.82 -18.06 19.14
C GLU A 790 -3.80 -18.66 18.17
N GLY A 791 -2.97 -17.81 17.55
CA GLY A 791 -1.92 -18.19 16.64
C GLY A 791 -1.07 -19.25 17.29
N PHE A 792 -1.19 -20.45 16.75
CA PHE A 792 -0.57 -21.63 17.29
C PHE A 792 0.94 -21.43 17.55
N LEU A 793 1.63 -20.70 16.66
CA LEU A 793 3.06 -20.49 16.76
C LEU A 793 3.48 -19.56 17.93
N ARG A 794 2.57 -18.74 18.48
CA ARG A 794 2.89 -17.86 19.62
C ARG A 794 3.19 -18.62 20.90
N ALA A 795 2.60 -19.81 21.08
CA ALA A 795 2.94 -20.68 22.20
C ALA A 795 4.43 -21.14 22.19
N PHE A 796 5.15 -20.87 21.09
CA PHE A 796 6.52 -21.26 20.85
C PHE A 796 7.37 -20.06 20.36
N PRO A 797 7.86 -19.18 21.28
CA PRO A 797 8.63 -17.97 20.94
C PRO A 797 9.80 -18.19 19.98
N TRP A 798 10.43 -19.37 20.05
CA TRP A 798 11.29 -19.87 18.99
C TRP A 798 10.71 -21.21 18.49
N ASN A 799 10.64 -21.36 17.17
CA ASN A 799 10.20 -22.57 16.50
C ASN A 799 10.84 -22.68 15.09
N PRO A 800 10.96 -23.88 14.51
CA PRO A 800 11.57 -24.07 13.19
C PRO A 800 10.79 -23.40 12.05
N ILE A 801 9.48 -23.17 12.21
CA ILE A 801 8.65 -22.54 11.18
C ILE A 801 8.98 -21.06 11.03
N THR A 802 9.03 -20.30 12.14
CA THR A 802 9.44 -18.89 12.10
C THR A 802 10.87 -18.72 11.64
N ALA A 803 11.75 -19.68 11.97
CA ALA A 803 13.11 -19.72 11.43
C ALA A 803 13.14 -19.94 9.90
N GLU A 804 12.31 -20.82 9.36
CA GLU A 804 12.18 -20.99 7.90
C GLU A 804 11.60 -19.75 7.22
N MET A 805 10.58 -19.11 7.81
CA MET A 805 10.00 -17.89 7.26
C MET A 805 11.05 -16.78 7.15
N GLU A 806 11.89 -16.62 8.18
CA GLU A 806 12.99 -15.65 8.14
C GLU A 806 14.03 -16.02 7.08
N LYS A 807 14.39 -17.30 6.96
CA LYS A 807 15.30 -17.77 5.91
C LYS A 807 14.73 -17.56 4.49
N THR A 808 13.44 -17.78 4.31
CA THR A 808 12.72 -17.53 3.07
C THR A 808 12.76 -16.04 2.73
N ARG A 809 12.48 -15.17 3.71
CA ARG A 809 12.60 -13.72 3.55
C ARG A 809 14.00 -13.31 3.10
N GLN A 810 15.05 -13.81 3.74
CA GLN A 810 16.44 -13.54 3.35
C GLN A 810 16.76 -14.07 1.94
N THR A 811 16.20 -15.22 1.58
CA THR A 811 16.36 -15.79 0.23
C THR A 811 15.71 -14.88 -0.81
N ILE A 812 14.48 -14.41 -0.57
CA ILE A 812 13.79 -13.46 -1.46
C ILE A 812 14.60 -12.17 -1.61
N LEU A 813 15.06 -11.58 -0.50
CA LEU A 813 15.88 -10.37 -0.53
C LEU A 813 17.19 -10.59 -1.30
N SER A 814 17.83 -11.74 -1.14
CA SER A 814 19.04 -12.09 -1.89
C SER A 814 18.76 -12.28 -3.38
N GLU A 815 17.64 -12.90 -3.76
CA GLU A 815 17.24 -13.02 -5.16
C GLU A 815 16.88 -11.67 -5.78
N MET A 816 16.26 -10.76 -5.02
CA MET A 816 16.04 -9.37 -5.46
C MET A 816 17.38 -8.65 -5.69
N GLU A 817 18.35 -8.76 -4.78
CA GLU A 817 19.68 -8.16 -4.96
C GLU A 817 20.40 -8.75 -6.20
N LYS A 818 20.25 -10.06 -6.47
CA LYS A 818 20.79 -10.72 -7.68
C LYS A 818 20.12 -10.23 -8.96
N GLN A 819 18.81 -9.99 -8.91
CA GLN A 819 18.06 -9.34 -10.00
C GLN A 819 18.44 -7.85 -10.14
N GLY A 820 19.21 -7.31 -9.21
CA GLY A 820 19.64 -5.92 -9.21
C GLY A 820 18.54 -4.97 -8.78
N VAL A 821 17.50 -5.45 -8.08
CA VAL A 821 16.33 -4.69 -7.58
C VAL A 821 16.59 -4.22 -6.16
#